data_AF-A0A931R326-F1
#
_entry.id   AF-A0A931R326-F1
#
_cell.length_a   1.000
_cell.length_b   1.000
_cell.length_c   1.000
_cell.angle_alpha   90.00
_cell.angle_beta   90.00
_cell.angle_gamma   90.00
#
_symmetry.space_group_name_H-M   'P 1'
#
loop_
_entity.id
_entity.type
_entity.pdbx_description
1 polymer ?
#
loop_
_entity_poly.entity_id
_entity_poly.type
_entity_poly.pdbx_seq_one_letter_code
_entity_poly.pdbx_strand_id
1 'polypeptide(L)'
;MARGKSGSRTPVESLKHQDKRANIPTEELRDFVADDEKSPKTLLYPRDPSLDPQLVWKDKDDQDQHPLEVPAVPIYIQEKIHPQAIIEDLRAQSKRTRPESQLELFADFNGINFEDLVDFYRHEQNWSNRMILGDSLLVMTSLAEKEGLKGKVQMIYLDPPYGIKFGSNWQVSTRKRDVKDGKPEDLTRQPEQIKAFRDTWKLGIHSYLSYLRDRLVVARELLTESGSIFVQIGDENVHLVRCLLDEVFGSENFCGIVMYQKTGGFSPTLLALNVDFILWYAKDRSQVKYHQLFEATQVTTEETAFLDFIELSDGSRRPLSQQERQYPERIPAGLRLLSRNPLTSDGYIESLAKPFEFQGQVYKPQPNSHWKTTSEGMQNLRRACRLIVKGNTLRFVRYLGDFPVKARGCLWTDTGTGGFVGDEKVYVVQTDTRAIERCILMTTDPGDLVFDPTCGSGTTAYVAEQWGRRWITCDTSRVALALARTRLMAAKYPYYLLADSPEGIKKEMELTGTLTPALSQRERGKPEGNIKKGFVYKRVPHVTLKSIANNPEIDNIHARWQEKLKPLRAELNQLLKQSWEEWQIPREAGEAWPQTARDLLSQWWQLRRERQKETDASIARHADTEILYDQPYEDSKRIRVTGPFTVESLSPHRVLSTDGERPVSEREAQQEATAGQFEAMILENLKKAGVQNTVKSERLLFERLETYAGEWLHAAGEYPDRNGIPRRFDRMISLSSLLDLEKKLPGILRTRVTMQRSGSYFATIFGCSMNETQTM
;
A
#
# COMPACT_ATOMS: atom_id res chain seq x y z
N MET A 1 -38.68 -6.36 -38.17
CA MET A 1 -38.97 -6.16 -36.73
C MET A 1 -37.95 -6.93 -35.90
N ALA A 2 -36.82 -6.31 -35.59
CA ALA A 2 -35.91 -6.85 -34.57
C ALA A 2 -36.45 -6.37 -33.21
N ARG A 3 -36.97 -7.30 -32.40
CA ARG A 3 -37.32 -7.02 -30.99
C ARG A 3 -36.02 -6.70 -30.26
N GLY A 4 -35.75 -5.42 -30.03
CA GLY A 4 -34.71 -4.98 -29.12
C GLY A 4 -35.02 -5.55 -27.73
N LYS A 5 -34.14 -6.43 -27.22
CA LYS A 5 -34.15 -6.80 -25.81
C LYS A 5 -33.90 -5.51 -25.03
N SER A 6 -34.90 -5.05 -24.28
CA SER A 6 -34.69 -4.03 -23.25
C SER A 6 -33.70 -4.60 -22.24
N GLY A 7 -32.41 -4.23 -22.36
CA GLY A 7 -31.37 -4.69 -21.45
C GLY A 7 -31.74 -4.27 -20.02
N SER A 8 -31.89 -5.24 -19.14
CA SER A 8 -32.01 -5.00 -17.69
C SER A 8 -30.81 -4.16 -17.25
N ARG A 9 -31.06 -3.08 -16.49
CA ARG A 9 -30.00 -2.20 -15.98
C ARG A 9 -28.98 -3.01 -15.18
N THR A 10 -27.69 -2.78 -15.41
CA THR A 10 -26.65 -3.31 -14.52
C THR A 10 -26.86 -2.70 -13.12
N PRO A 11 -27.13 -3.51 -12.09
CA PRO A 11 -27.37 -2.99 -10.74
C PRO A 11 -26.11 -2.27 -10.22
N VAL A 12 -26.33 -1.24 -9.38
CA VAL A 12 -25.27 -0.56 -8.63
C VAL A 12 -25.60 -0.78 -7.16
N GLU A 13 -24.63 -1.32 -6.43
CA GLU A 13 -24.75 -1.62 -5.00
C GLU A 13 -23.56 -0.98 -4.29
N SER A 14 -23.74 -0.64 -3.02
CA SER A 14 -22.69 -0.07 -2.17
C SER A 14 -22.46 -0.99 -0.98
N LEU A 15 -21.22 -1.43 -0.79
CA LEU A 15 -20.79 -2.09 0.43
C LEU A 15 -20.57 -1.00 1.49
N LYS A 16 -21.28 -1.10 2.61
CA LYS A 16 -21.18 -0.14 3.71
C LYS A 16 -20.44 -0.76 4.88
N HIS A 17 -19.54 0.01 5.49
CA HIS A 17 -19.03 -0.32 6.81
C HIS A 17 -20.12 -0.06 7.85
N GLN A 18 -20.28 -0.98 8.80
CA GLN A 18 -21.25 -0.83 9.91
C GLN A 18 -20.76 0.18 10.96
N ASP A 19 -19.45 0.42 11.01
CA ASP A 19 -18.85 1.42 11.88
C ASP A 19 -19.37 2.82 11.56
N LYS A 20 -19.38 3.66 12.59
CA LYS A 20 -19.74 5.06 12.49
C LYS A 20 -18.54 5.95 12.80
N ARG A 21 -18.67 7.23 12.48
CA ARG A 21 -17.68 8.27 12.81
C ARG A 21 -18.39 9.50 13.38
N ALA A 22 -17.65 10.35 14.08
CA ALA A 22 -18.17 11.62 14.57
C ALA A 22 -18.71 12.50 13.42
N ASN A 23 -19.82 13.19 13.68
CA ASN A 23 -20.26 14.30 12.86
C ASN A 23 -19.31 15.49 13.05
N ILE A 24 -18.73 15.99 11.97
CA ILE A 24 -17.77 17.10 12.00
C ILE A 24 -18.27 18.24 11.11
N PRO A 25 -17.91 19.50 11.42
CA PRO A 25 -18.43 20.65 10.69
C PRO A 25 -18.03 20.64 9.21
N THR A 26 -18.94 21.10 8.35
CA THR A 26 -18.57 21.56 7.01
C THR A 26 -18.02 22.98 7.10
N GLU A 27 -17.37 23.46 6.04
CA GLU A 27 -16.88 24.84 6.00
C GLU A 27 -18.00 25.86 6.25
N GLU A 28 -19.18 25.63 5.70
CA GLU A 28 -20.34 26.52 5.81
C GLU A 28 -20.91 26.58 7.23
N LEU A 29 -20.65 25.57 8.05
CA LEU A 29 -21.13 25.45 9.44
C LEU A 29 -20.03 25.71 10.47
N ARG A 30 -18.93 26.35 10.06
CA ARG A 30 -17.79 26.68 10.93
C ARG A 30 -18.17 27.51 12.16
N ASP A 31 -19.13 28.43 12.02
CA ASP A 31 -19.49 29.35 13.11
C ASP A 31 -19.97 28.62 14.38
N PHE A 32 -20.50 27.40 14.22
CA PHE A 32 -20.93 26.55 15.33
C PHE A 32 -19.76 25.98 16.17
N VAL A 33 -18.53 26.01 15.64
CA VAL A 33 -17.30 25.55 16.33
C VAL A 33 -16.26 26.66 16.48
N ALA A 34 -16.66 27.93 16.34
CA ALA A 34 -15.73 29.06 16.38
C ALA A 34 -15.01 29.20 17.74
N ASP A 35 -15.67 28.84 18.84
CA ASP A 35 -15.05 28.88 20.17
C ASP A 35 -13.99 27.78 20.35
N ASP A 36 -14.24 26.59 19.82
CA ASP A 36 -13.28 25.48 19.78
C ASP A 36 -12.04 25.81 18.93
N GLU A 37 -12.19 26.64 17.90
CA GLU A 37 -11.08 27.10 17.06
C GLU A 37 -10.27 28.21 17.74
N LYS A 38 -10.93 29.15 18.44
CA LYS A 38 -10.26 30.24 19.16
C LYS A 38 -9.55 29.77 20.43
N SER A 39 -10.02 28.70 21.05
CA SER A 39 -9.46 28.17 22.30
C SER A 39 -9.47 26.64 22.28
N PRO A 40 -8.63 26.02 21.43
CA PRO A 40 -8.58 24.57 21.33
C PRO A 40 -8.07 23.96 22.64
N LYS A 41 -8.65 22.82 23.01
CA LYS A 41 -8.16 22.03 24.15
C LYS A 41 -6.75 21.53 23.84
N THR A 42 -5.79 21.90 24.68
CA THR A 42 -4.42 21.39 24.61
C THR A 42 -4.34 20.03 25.29
N LEU A 43 -3.83 19.03 24.56
CA LEU A 43 -3.50 17.72 25.10
C LEU A 43 -2.05 17.66 25.54
N LEU A 44 -1.82 17.01 26.67
CA LEU A 44 -0.50 16.77 27.25
C LEU A 44 -0.17 15.28 27.12
N TYR A 45 0.93 14.98 26.43
CA TYR A 45 1.46 13.62 26.34
C TYR A 45 2.70 13.52 27.24
N PRO A 46 2.58 12.90 28.42
CA PRO A 46 3.71 12.78 29.33
C PRO A 46 4.76 11.83 28.77
N ARG A 47 6.03 12.15 29.00
CA ARG A 47 7.15 11.26 28.71
C ARG A 47 7.16 10.07 29.69
N ASP A 48 7.55 8.90 29.21
CA ASP A 48 7.86 7.73 30.03
C ASP A 48 9.39 7.59 30.19
N PRO A 49 9.96 7.91 31.37
CA PRO A 49 11.40 7.78 31.61
C PRO A 49 11.86 6.33 31.86
N SER A 50 10.94 5.35 31.97
CA SER A 50 11.29 3.97 32.30
C SER A 50 11.82 3.16 31.10
N LEU A 51 11.62 3.67 29.87
CA LEU A 51 11.94 3.00 28.61
C LEU A 51 13.42 3.14 28.17
N ASP A 52 14.36 3.25 29.13
CA ASP A 52 15.80 3.44 28.85
C ASP A 52 16.48 2.21 28.21
N PRO A 53 17.47 2.40 27.30
CA PRO A 53 18.20 3.65 27.01
C PRO A 53 17.60 4.50 25.88
N GLN A 54 17.79 5.83 25.97
CA GLN A 54 17.28 6.81 24.99
C GLN A 54 18.38 7.54 24.21
N LEU A 55 18.05 8.01 23.01
CA LEU A 55 18.91 8.90 22.24
C LEU A 55 18.86 10.33 22.79
N VAL A 56 19.99 11.03 22.77
CA VAL A 56 20.07 12.47 23.10
C VAL A 56 20.45 13.25 21.85
N TRP A 57 19.70 14.31 21.56
CA TRP A 57 20.00 15.26 20.48
C TRP A 57 19.78 16.69 20.94
N LYS A 58 20.25 17.65 20.14
CA LYS A 58 20.13 19.07 20.45
C LYS A 58 18.67 19.46 20.66
N ASP A 59 18.41 20.17 21.76
CA ASP A 59 17.10 20.64 22.22
C ASP A 59 16.15 19.54 22.77
N LYS A 60 16.55 18.25 22.77
CA LYS A 60 15.73 17.17 23.37
C LYS A 60 15.52 17.37 24.86
N ASP A 61 16.57 17.72 25.60
CA ASP A 61 16.48 17.89 27.06
C ASP A 61 15.51 19.02 27.44
N ASP A 62 15.51 20.12 26.68
CA ASP A 62 14.56 21.22 26.86
C ASP A 62 13.13 20.81 26.48
N GLN A 63 12.98 20.06 25.37
CA GLN A 63 11.70 19.48 24.94
C GLN A 63 11.13 18.51 25.98
N ASP A 64 12.00 17.76 26.67
CA ASP A 64 11.62 16.73 27.62
C ASP A 64 11.37 17.23 29.04
N GLN A 65 11.63 18.51 29.33
CA GLN A 65 11.31 19.13 30.63
C GLN A 65 9.79 19.18 30.88
N HIS A 66 8.98 19.21 29.83
CA HIS A 66 7.53 19.33 29.91
C HIS A 66 6.86 18.25 29.05
N PRO A 67 5.60 17.88 29.36
CA PRO A 67 4.82 17.03 28.47
C PRO A 67 4.73 17.65 27.07
N LEU A 68 4.64 16.80 26.04
CA LEU A 68 4.36 17.29 24.69
C LEU A 68 2.96 17.90 24.67
N GLU A 69 2.88 19.18 24.33
CA GLU A 69 1.63 19.94 24.27
C GLU A 69 1.15 20.09 22.82
N VAL A 70 -0.04 19.57 22.50
CA VAL A 70 -0.61 19.67 21.15
C VAL A 70 -2.07 20.12 21.21
N PRO A 71 -2.47 21.18 20.48
CA PRO A 71 -3.85 21.63 20.45
C PRO A 71 -4.73 20.71 19.59
N ALA A 72 -5.89 20.33 20.12
CA ALA A 72 -6.93 19.60 19.37
C ALA A 72 -7.83 20.58 18.61
N VAL A 73 -7.47 20.86 17.35
CA VAL A 73 -8.19 21.81 16.47
C VAL A 73 -9.34 21.13 15.70
N PRO A 74 -10.41 21.85 15.34
CA PRO A 74 -11.46 21.29 14.48
C PRO A 74 -10.94 20.87 13.10
N ILE A 75 -11.56 19.82 12.53
CA ILE A 75 -11.35 19.37 11.15
C ILE A 75 -12.63 19.65 10.37
N TYR A 76 -12.52 20.27 9.19
CA TYR A 76 -13.67 20.68 8.38
C TYR A 76 -13.82 19.83 7.13
N ILE A 77 -15.04 19.38 6.83
CA ILE A 77 -15.37 18.74 5.56
C ILE A 77 -15.44 19.82 4.47
N GLN A 78 -14.67 19.60 3.41
CA GLN A 78 -14.60 20.46 2.22
C GLN A 78 -15.37 19.85 1.05
N GLU A 79 -15.32 18.52 0.92
CA GLU A 79 -15.96 17.80 -0.18
C GLU A 79 -16.45 16.43 0.31
N LYS A 80 -17.64 16.03 -0.13
CA LYS A 80 -18.17 14.67 0.04
C LYS A 80 -18.21 13.97 -1.33
N ILE A 81 -17.43 12.91 -1.50
CA ILE A 81 -17.38 12.14 -2.75
C ILE A 81 -18.19 10.87 -2.56
N HIS A 82 -19.27 10.74 -3.34
CA HIS A 82 -20.18 9.59 -3.30
C HIS A 82 -20.25 8.89 -4.67
N PRO A 83 -19.37 7.90 -4.93
CA PRO A 83 -19.23 7.27 -6.24
C PRO A 83 -20.53 6.66 -6.80
N GLN A 84 -21.38 6.09 -5.93
CA GLN A 84 -22.69 5.59 -6.37
C GLN A 84 -23.57 6.71 -6.94
N ALA A 85 -23.59 7.90 -6.31
CA ALA A 85 -24.41 9.02 -6.76
C ALA A 85 -23.86 9.57 -8.08
N ILE A 86 -22.52 9.64 -8.22
CA ILE A 86 -21.85 10.05 -9.47
C ILE A 86 -22.21 9.09 -10.62
N ILE A 87 -22.20 7.78 -10.37
CA ILE A 87 -22.54 6.78 -11.39
C ILE A 87 -24.03 6.87 -11.78
N GLU A 88 -24.91 7.05 -10.80
CA GLU A 88 -26.35 7.18 -11.03
C GLU A 88 -26.69 8.47 -11.78
N ASP A 89 -26.05 9.58 -11.45
CA ASP A 89 -26.18 10.86 -12.15
C ASP A 89 -25.65 10.76 -13.60
N LEU A 90 -24.46 10.19 -13.81
CA LEU A 90 -23.93 9.94 -15.16
C LEU A 90 -24.90 9.08 -16.02
N ARG A 91 -25.55 8.08 -15.40
CA ARG A 91 -26.60 7.27 -16.04
C ARG A 91 -27.87 8.05 -16.33
N ALA A 92 -28.20 9.07 -15.54
CA ALA A 92 -29.33 9.96 -15.78
C ALA A 92 -29.02 10.95 -16.91
N GLN A 93 -27.83 11.56 -16.90
CA GLN A 93 -27.37 12.53 -17.89
C GLN A 93 -27.20 11.91 -19.28
N SER A 94 -26.60 10.71 -19.37
CA SER A 94 -26.46 9.97 -20.65
C SER A 94 -27.78 9.66 -21.35
N LYS A 95 -28.92 9.79 -20.67
CA LYS A 95 -30.27 9.57 -21.21
C LYS A 95 -31.01 10.86 -21.58
N ARG A 96 -30.54 12.04 -21.16
CA ARG A 96 -31.25 13.32 -21.32
C ARG A 96 -30.57 14.20 -22.38
N THR A 97 -31.33 14.68 -23.36
CA THR A 97 -30.84 15.57 -24.43
C THR A 97 -30.81 17.06 -24.03
N ARG A 98 -31.26 17.44 -22.83
CA ARG A 98 -31.13 18.81 -22.28
C ARG A 98 -30.98 18.80 -20.75
N PRO A 99 -30.21 19.74 -20.17
CA PRO A 99 -30.00 19.84 -18.74
C PRO A 99 -31.15 20.64 -18.09
N GLU A 100 -31.91 20.01 -17.20
CA GLU A 100 -32.77 20.71 -16.24
C GLU A 100 -32.45 20.24 -14.81
N SER A 101 -32.44 21.24 -13.93
CA SER A 101 -32.20 21.34 -12.48
C SER A 101 -31.87 20.08 -11.65
N GLN A 102 -30.76 20.25 -10.94
CA GLN A 102 -30.02 19.38 -10.02
C GLN A 102 -30.65 19.40 -8.61
N LEU A 103 -31.61 18.52 -8.31
CA LEU A 103 -32.27 18.52 -6.98
C LEU A 103 -32.20 17.20 -6.20
N GLU A 104 -31.65 16.11 -6.75
CA GLU A 104 -31.48 14.83 -6.02
C GLU A 104 -30.03 14.50 -5.66
N LEU A 105 -29.06 15.36 -6.01
CA LEU A 105 -27.63 15.13 -5.75
C LEU A 105 -27.22 15.38 -4.28
N PHE A 106 -28.12 15.95 -3.47
CA PHE A 106 -27.87 16.45 -2.12
C PHE A 106 -28.62 15.72 -1.00
N ALA A 107 -29.17 14.53 -1.26
CA ALA A 107 -29.72 13.73 -0.17
C ALA A 107 -28.57 13.31 0.78
N ASP A 108 -28.48 13.93 1.96
CA ASP A 108 -27.48 13.63 2.98
C ASP A 108 -27.70 12.21 3.54
N PHE A 109 -26.91 11.24 3.06
CA PHE A 109 -26.95 9.85 3.53
C PHE A 109 -26.15 9.62 4.83
N ASN A 110 -26.02 10.65 5.66
CA ASN A 110 -25.20 10.62 6.88
C ASN A 110 -25.83 9.74 7.97
N GLY A 111 -27.12 9.39 7.84
CA GLY A 111 -27.85 8.59 8.83
C GLY A 111 -28.14 9.37 10.13
N ILE A 112 -28.04 10.70 10.07
CA ILE A 112 -28.27 11.65 11.15
C ILE A 112 -29.60 12.37 10.88
N ASN A 113 -30.38 12.64 11.93
CA ASN A 113 -31.61 13.42 11.81
C ASN A 113 -31.29 14.89 11.54
N PHE A 114 -32.17 15.61 10.86
CA PHE A 114 -31.94 17.02 10.52
C PHE A 114 -31.62 17.91 11.74
N GLU A 115 -32.24 17.62 12.89
CA GLU A 115 -32.05 18.35 14.15
C GLU A 115 -30.66 18.17 14.76
N ASP A 116 -30.00 17.04 14.48
CA ASP A 116 -28.70 16.66 15.05
C ASP A 116 -27.51 17.09 14.15
N LEU A 117 -27.77 17.71 12.99
CA LEU A 117 -26.76 18.03 11.99
C LEU A 117 -25.76 19.11 12.44
N VAL A 118 -26.17 20.00 13.36
CA VAL A 118 -25.37 21.12 13.87
C VAL A 118 -24.68 20.82 15.22
N ASP A 119 -25.04 19.72 15.87
CA ASP A 119 -24.45 19.27 17.14
C ASP A 119 -23.17 18.45 16.87
N PHE A 120 -22.12 19.14 16.43
CA PHE A 120 -20.85 18.53 16.06
C PHE A 120 -20.19 17.78 17.22
N TYR A 121 -19.51 16.68 16.89
CA TYR A 121 -18.82 15.78 17.81
C TYR A 121 -19.71 15.06 18.86
N ARG A 122 -21.02 15.29 18.86
CA ARG A 122 -21.98 14.63 19.77
C ARG A 122 -22.72 13.46 19.13
N HIS A 123 -22.91 13.50 17.82
CA HIS A 123 -23.64 12.48 17.07
C HIS A 123 -22.73 11.72 16.11
N GLU A 124 -23.11 10.48 15.85
CA GLU A 124 -22.40 9.59 14.94
C GLU A 124 -23.10 9.51 13.59
N GLN A 125 -22.33 9.61 12.50
CA GLN A 125 -22.75 9.37 11.12
C GLN A 125 -22.16 8.08 10.57
N ASN A 126 -22.73 7.60 9.47
CA ASN A 126 -22.17 6.49 8.69
C ASN A 126 -20.68 6.74 8.35
N TRP A 127 -19.88 5.68 8.37
CA TRP A 127 -18.46 5.79 8.01
C TRP A 127 -18.27 6.20 6.55
N SER A 128 -17.37 7.16 6.35
CA SER A 128 -16.77 7.53 5.07
C SER A 128 -15.26 7.58 5.24
N ASN A 129 -14.52 7.07 4.26
CA ASN A 129 -13.05 7.15 4.27
C ASN A 129 -12.59 8.61 4.15
N ARG A 130 -11.36 8.94 4.54
CA ARG A 130 -10.98 10.35 4.78
C ARG A 130 -9.63 10.72 4.21
N MET A 131 -9.61 11.87 3.55
CA MET A 131 -8.41 12.53 3.06
C MET A 131 -8.30 13.92 3.68
N ILE A 132 -7.29 14.15 4.52
CA ILE A 132 -7.20 15.36 5.36
C ILE A 132 -5.98 16.20 4.96
N LEU A 133 -6.21 17.47 4.64
CA LEU A 133 -5.15 18.46 4.44
C LEU A 133 -4.78 19.11 5.79
N GLY A 134 -3.55 18.89 6.24
CA GLY A 134 -3.10 19.47 7.49
C GLY A 134 -1.79 18.88 8.00
N ASP A 135 -1.25 19.49 9.06
CA ASP A 135 -0.12 18.91 9.78
C ASP A 135 -0.55 17.64 10.52
N SER A 136 0.16 16.54 10.31
CA SER A 136 -0.23 15.24 10.84
C SER A 136 -0.23 15.16 12.36
N LEU A 137 0.58 15.96 13.08
CA LEU A 137 0.57 15.98 14.54
C LEU A 137 -0.76 16.55 15.07
N LEU A 138 -1.22 17.65 14.47
CA LEU A 138 -2.50 18.27 14.79
C LEU A 138 -3.67 17.36 14.38
N VAL A 139 -3.64 16.80 13.16
CA VAL A 139 -4.68 15.88 12.68
C VAL A 139 -4.81 14.69 13.64
N MET A 140 -3.71 14.01 13.97
CA MET A 140 -3.76 12.85 14.88
C MET A 140 -4.31 13.22 16.26
N THR A 141 -3.94 14.38 16.79
CA THR A 141 -4.44 14.87 18.09
C THR A 141 -5.94 15.15 18.06
N SER A 142 -6.44 15.77 16.99
CA SER A 142 -7.87 16.01 16.80
C SER A 142 -8.66 14.71 16.60
N LEU A 143 -8.11 13.76 15.83
CA LEU A 143 -8.69 12.43 15.67
C LEU A 143 -8.78 11.69 17.01
N ALA A 144 -7.74 11.78 17.85
CA ALA A 144 -7.71 11.15 19.15
C ALA A 144 -8.77 11.74 20.11
N GLU A 145 -8.79 13.07 20.26
CA GLU A 145 -9.59 13.75 21.29
C GLU A 145 -10.99 14.13 20.86
N LYS A 146 -11.14 14.85 19.73
CA LYS A 146 -12.44 15.34 19.29
C LYS A 146 -13.28 14.24 18.66
N GLU A 147 -12.65 13.28 17.99
CA GLU A 147 -13.35 12.21 17.26
C GLU A 147 -13.29 10.85 17.97
N GLY A 148 -12.64 10.78 19.13
CA GLY A 148 -12.60 9.58 19.96
C GLY A 148 -11.98 8.37 19.26
N LEU A 149 -10.97 8.57 18.41
CA LEU A 149 -10.25 7.48 17.72
C LEU A 149 -9.05 6.94 18.50
N LYS A 150 -8.84 7.40 19.74
CA LYS A 150 -7.86 6.81 20.65
C LYS A 150 -8.12 5.30 20.81
N GLY A 151 -7.10 4.48 20.61
CA GLY A 151 -7.20 3.03 20.73
C GLY A 151 -8.00 2.32 19.63
N LYS A 152 -8.29 2.96 18.49
CA LYS A 152 -9.18 2.40 17.43
C LYS A 152 -8.50 2.12 16.09
N VAL A 153 -7.28 2.60 15.88
CA VAL A 153 -6.54 2.39 14.62
C VAL A 153 -5.82 1.04 14.68
N GLN A 154 -6.04 0.16 13.70
CA GLN A 154 -5.39 -1.16 13.69
C GLN A 154 -3.99 -1.10 13.10
N MET A 155 -3.78 -0.28 12.07
CA MET A 155 -2.48 -0.16 11.41
C MET A 155 -2.16 1.28 11.07
N ILE A 156 -0.93 1.69 11.35
CA ILE A 156 -0.35 2.96 10.88
C ILE A 156 0.78 2.65 9.90
N TYR A 157 0.76 3.26 8.72
CA TYR A 157 1.90 3.24 7.78
C TYR A 157 2.49 4.64 7.67
N LEU A 158 3.74 4.80 8.05
CA LEU A 158 4.46 6.08 8.05
C LEU A 158 5.62 5.98 7.07
N ASP A 159 5.58 6.76 5.99
CA ASP A 159 6.71 6.96 5.06
C ASP A 159 7.19 8.41 5.19
N PRO A 160 7.90 8.74 6.28
CA PRO A 160 8.37 10.08 6.51
C PRO A 160 9.49 10.40 5.53
N PRO A 161 9.80 11.67 5.30
CA PRO A 161 10.94 12.00 4.46
C PRO A 161 12.27 11.56 5.10
N TYR A 162 13.23 11.06 4.31
CA TYR A 162 14.43 10.36 4.82
C TYR A 162 15.55 11.25 5.36
N GLY A 163 15.24 12.42 5.90
CA GLY A 163 16.21 13.24 6.63
C GLY A 163 17.44 13.72 5.85
N ILE A 164 17.46 13.62 4.51
CA ILE A 164 18.56 14.07 3.64
C ILE A 164 18.16 15.40 2.98
N LYS A 165 19.16 16.26 2.70
CA LYS A 165 19.03 17.57 2.03
C LYS A 165 17.86 17.63 1.05
N PHE A 166 16.80 18.29 1.51
CA PHE A 166 15.46 18.31 0.92
C PHE A 166 15.34 19.22 -0.32
N GLY A 167 16.28 19.11 -1.27
CA GLY A 167 16.36 19.95 -2.46
C GLY A 167 15.56 19.44 -3.67
N SER A 168 15.46 18.12 -3.86
CA SER A 168 15.30 17.56 -5.21
C SER A 168 13.99 16.83 -5.52
N ASN A 169 13.07 16.63 -4.56
CA ASN A 169 11.92 15.74 -4.75
C ASN A 169 10.55 16.43 -4.81
N TRP A 170 10.50 17.76 -4.92
CA TRP A 170 9.23 18.47 -4.89
C TRP A 170 8.59 18.62 -6.28
N GLN A 171 7.52 17.88 -6.52
CA GLN A 171 6.72 18.04 -7.74
C GLN A 171 5.78 19.24 -7.59
N VAL A 172 6.16 20.38 -8.18
CA VAL A 172 5.42 21.65 -8.12
C VAL A 172 4.08 21.60 -8.89
N SER A 173 3.92 20.62 -9.79
CA SER A 173 2.75 20.52 -10.66
C SER A 173 2.41 19.07 -11.03
N THR A 174 1.12 18.76 -11.07
CA THR A 174 0.57 17.46 -11.49
C THR A 174 0.95 17.05 -12.93
N ARG A 175 1.46 17.99 -13.76
CA ARG A 175 1.78 17.74 -15.19
C ARG A 175 3.26 17.45 -15.48
N LYS A 176 4.19 17.64 -14.54
CA LYS A 176 5.63 17.44 -14.78
C LYS A 176 6.21 16.46 -13.77
N ARG A 177 6.71 15.32 -14.25
CA ARG A 177 7.40 14.29 -13.44
C ARG A 177 8.87 14.63 -13.13
N ASP A 178 9.53 15.45 -13.95
CA ASP A 178 10.94 15.82 -13.76
C ASP A 178 11.08 17.03 -12.82
N VAL A 179 11.68 16.81 -11.66
CA VAL A 179 12.12 17.85 -10.72
C VAL A 179 13.64 17.97 -10.86
N LYS A 180 14.16 19.15 -11.21
CA LYS A 180 15.62 19.43 -11.26
C LYS A 180 15.95 20.53 -10.27
N ASP A 181 17.01 20.33 -9.49
CA ASP A 181 17.50 21.31 -8.52
C ASP A 181 17.83 22.66 -9.20
N GLY A 182 17.43 23.75 -8.55
CA GLY A 182 18.05 25.07 -8.76
C GLY A 182 17.30 26.08 -9.62
N LYS A 183 16.03 25.85 -10.01
CA LYS A 183 15.22 26.90 -10.65
C LYS A 183 14.38 27.66 -9.61
N PRO A 184 14.53 29.00 -9.49
CA PRO A 184 13.71 29.83 -8.60
C PRO A 184 12.21 29.77 -8.91
N GLU A 185 11.86 29.32 -10.12
CA GLU A 185 10.50 29.12 -10.63
C GLU A 185 9.77 27.92 -9.99
N ASP A 186 10.52 26.98 -9.38
CA ASP A 186 10.02 25.74 -8.78
C ASP A 186 9.80 25.86 -7.25
N LEU A 187 10.00 27.05 -6.66
CA LEU A 187 9.61 27.34 -5.28
C LEU A 187 8.08 27.48 -5.20
N THR A 188 7.43 26.61 -4.42
CA THR A 188 6.00 26.70 -4.12
C THR A 188 5.64 28.09 -3.61
N ARG A 189 4.67 28.75 -4.25
CA ARG A 189 4.15 30.08 -3.88
C ARG A 189 3.33 30.10 -2.57
N GLN A 190 3.50 29.10 -1.70
CA GLN A 190 2.68 28.91 -0.48
C GLN A 190 3.49 29.31 0.77
N PRO A 191 3.13 30.42 1.44
CA PRO A 191 3.84 30.93 2.61
C PRO A 191 3.87 29.94 3.79
N GLU A 192 2.81 29.13 3.98
CA GLU A 192 2.71 28.16 5.07
C GLU A 192 3.63 26.96 4.84
N GLN A 193 3.73 26.47 3.60
CA GLN A 193 4.74 25.47 3.22
C GLN A 193 6.14 26.05 3.40
N ILE A 194 6.41 27.28 2.95
CA ILE A 194 7.73 27.90 3.11
C ILE A 194 8.10 28.11 4.60
N LYS A 195 7.14 28.48 5.45
CA LYS A 195 7.36 28.77 6.89
C LYS A 195 7.50 27.50 7.72
N ALA A 196 6.63 26.52 7.54
CA ALA A 196 6.77 25.20 8.18
C ALA A 196 8.07 24.51 7.73
N PHE A 197 8.47 24.65 6.46
CA PHE A 197 9.62 23.93 5.89
C PHE A 197 10.98 24.57 6.19
N ARG A 198 11.07 25.90 6.29
CA ARG A 198 12.31 26.59 6.70
C ARG A 198 12.60 26.41 8.19
N ASP A 199 11.58 26.39 9.04
CA ASP A 199 11.77 26.27 10.50
C ASP A 199 11.96 24.81 10.94
N THR A 200 11.32 23.83 10.29
CA THR A 200 11.39 22.40 10.68
C THR A 200 12.76 21.73 10.46
N TRP A 201 13.65 22.28 9.63
CA TRP A 201 14.90 21.60 9.24
C TRP A 201 16.18 22.37 9.58
N LYS A 202 16.06 23.40 10.42
CA LYS A 202 17.15 24.31 10.77
C LYS A 202 18.38 23.61 11.38
N LEU A 203 18.19 22.52 12.12
CA LEU A 203 19.27 21.77 12.79
C LEU A 203 19.53 20.39 12.14
N GLY A 204 19.03 20.16 10.93
CA GLY A 204 19.20 18.88 10.23
C GLY A 204 18.58 17.70 10.99
N ILE A 205 19.38 16.67 11.28
CA ILE A 205 18.92 15.44 11.92
C ILE A 205 18.27 15.67 13.30
N HIS A 206 18.72 16.67 14.06
CA HIS A 206 18.14 16.97 15.37
C HIS A 206 16.66 17.37 15.25
N SER A 207 16.34 18.25 14.30
CA SER A 207 14.95 18.66 14.06
C SER A 207 14.10 17.52 13.49
N TYR A 208 14.71 16.62 12.70
CA TYR A 208 14.03 15.43 12.20
C TYR A 208 13.60 14.46 13.31
N LEU A 209 14.50 14.21 14.27
CA LEU A 209 14.21 13.32 15.40
C LEU A 209 13.10 13.89 16.28
N SER A 210 13.13 15.19 16.59
CA SER A 210 12.01 15.85 17.29
C SER A 210 10.71 15.76 16.49
N TYR A 211 10.73 16.03 15.18
CA TYR A 211 9.56 15.94 14.30
C TYR A 211 8.91 14.55 14.32
N LEU A 212 9.73 13.49 14.24
CA LEU A 212 9.23 12.12 14.27
C LEU A 212 8.77 11.71 15.66
N ARG A 213 9.50 12.09 16.72
CA ARG A 213 9.18 11.71 18.09
C ARG A 213 7.76 12.11 18.45
N ASP A 214 7.43 13.38 18.24
CA ASP A 214 6.13 13.92 18.63
C ASP A 214 4.98 13.21 17.90
N ARG A 215 5.19 12.86 16.63
CA ARG A 215 4.22 12.10 15.83
C ARG A 215 4.07 10.66 16.29
N LEU A 216 5.18 10.00 16.61
CA LEU A 216 5.17 8.62 17.07
C LEU A 216 4.46 8.49 18.43
N VAL A 217 4.62 9.47 19.33
CA VAL A 217 3.92 9.52 20.61
C VAL A 217 2.41 9.54 20.42
N VAL A 218 1.90 10.42 19.55
CA VAL A 218 0.44 10.49 19.28
C VAL A 218 -0.04 9.27 18.48
N ALA A 219 0.76 8.78 17.53
CA ALA A 219 0.45 7.58 16.76
C ALA A 219 0.24 6.34 17.66
N ARG A 220 1.06 6.18 18.70
CA ARG A 220 0.91 5.10 19.69
C ARG A 220 -0.44 5.14 20.42
N GLU A 221 -0.95 6.33 20.73
CA GLU A 221 -2.24 6.49 21.42
C GLU A 221 -3.44 6.15 20.52
N LEU A 222 -3.31 6.35 19.20
CA LEU A 222 -4.34 5.98 18.23
C LEU A 222 -4.47 4.46 18.03
N LEU A 223 -3.38 3.71 18.22
CA LEU A 223 -3.36 2.27 17.96
C LEU A 223 -4.21 1.46 18.96
N THR A 224 -4.90 0.44 18.46
CA THR A 224 -5.45 -0.66 19.26
C THR A 224 -4.33 -1.42 19.97
N GLU A 225 -4.63 -2.18 21.03
CA GLU A 225 -3.63 -3.01 21.72
C GLU A 225 -2.96 -4.03 20.79
N SER A 226 -3.73 -4.60 19.86
CA SER A 226 -3.22 -5.50 18.81
C SER A 226 -2.65 -4.78 17.59
N GLY A 227 -2.62 -3.43 17.61
CA GLY A 227 -2.30 -2.57 16.49
C GLY A 227 -0.82 -2.54 16.16
N SER A 228 -0.49 -2.26 14.89
CA SER A 228 0.87 -2.20 14.39
C SER A 228 1.19 -0.87 13.71
N ILE A 229 2.44 -0.41 13.86
CA ILE A 229 3.01 0.69 13.09
C ILE A 229 4.15 0.17 12.22
N PHE A 230 4.17 0.64 10.98
CA PHE A 230 5.24 0.42 10.02
C PHE A 230 5.87 1.75 9.66
N VAL A 231 7.19 1.87 9.81
CA VAL A 231 7.95 3.07 9.45
C VAL A 231 8.95 2.73 8.36
N GLN A 232 8.75 3.29 7.16
CA GLN A 232 9.64 3.14 6.01
C GLN A 232 10.80 4.14 6.11
N ILE A 233 12.03 3.69 5.87
CA ILE A 233 13.22 4.55 5.98
C ILE A 233 14.40 4.01 5.15
N GLY A 234 15.25 4.92 4.68
CA GLY A 234 16.54 4.61 4.06
C GLY A 234 17.61 4.15 5.05
N ASP A 235 18.76 3.72 4.54
CA ASP A 235 19.88 3.23 5.36
C ASP A 235 20.50 4.30 6.25
N GLU A 236 20.39 5.57 5.85
CA GLU A 236 21.09 6.68 6.50
C GLU A 236 20.64 6.90 7.94
N ASN A 237 19.34 6.74 8.20
CA ASN A 237 18.72 7.08 9.49
C ASN A 237 17.99 5.90 10.15
N VAL A 238 18.03 4.69 9.57
CA VAL A 238 17.30 3.52 10.09
C VAL A 238 17.64 3.21 11.55
N HIS A 239 18.90 3.33 11.94
CA HIS A 239 19.37 3.07 13.29
C HIS A 239 18.86 4.11 14.30
N LEU A 240 18.77 5.39 13.90
CA LEU A 240 18.26 6.46 14.76
C LEU A 240 16.74 6.36 14.94
N VAL A 241 16.01 6.14 13.84
CA VAL A 241 14.54 5.96 13.86
C VAL A 241 14.17 4.70 14.64
N ARG A 242 15.00 3.65 14.56
CA ARG A 242 14.84 2.44 15.35
C ARG A 242 14.87 2.72 16.85
N CYS A 243 15.91 3.40 17.33
CA CYS A 243 16.03 3.76 18.74
C CYS A 243 14.91 4.70 19.21
N LEU A 244 14.45 5.60 18.33
CA LEU A 244 13.33 6.47 18.65
C LEU A 244 12.03 5.69 18.82
N LEU A 245 11.79 4.67 17.99
CA LEU A 245 10.66 3.76 18.18
C LEU A 245 10.81 2.92 19.44
N ASP A 246 12.03 2.52 19.82
CA ASP A 246 12.28 1.81 21.09
C ASP A 246 11.89 2.72 22.27
N GLU A 247 12.23 4.01 22.23
CA GLU A 247 11.84 5.01 23.25
C GLU A 247 10.32 5.20 23.35
N VAL A 248 9.59 5.17 22.24
CA VAL A 248 8.14 5.45 22.23
C VAL A 248 7.30 4.19 22.48
N PHE A 249 7.67 3.07 21.87
CA PHE A 249 6.89 1.84 21.90
C PHE A 249 7.40 0.81 22.91
N GLY A 250 8.62 0.96 23.42
CA GLY A 250 9.31 -0.07 24.19
C GLY A 250 10.00 -1.08 23.28
N SER A 251 11.25 -1.42 23.60
CA SER A 251 12.08 -2.31 22.79
C SER A 251 11.52 -3.73 22.67
N GLU A 252 10.80 -4.19 23.69
CA GLU A 252 10.10 -5.47 23.75
C GLU A 252 8.99 -5.58 22.70
N ASN A 253 8.42 -4.44 22.27
CA ASN A 253 7.32 -4.37 21.32
C ASN A 253 7.77 -4.37 19.86
N PHE A 254 9.07 -4.58 19.62
CA PHE A 254 9.59 -4.79 18.28
C PHE A 254 9.21 -6.14 17.69
N CYS A 255 8.67 -6.11 16.48
CA CYS A 255 8.26 -7.30 15.75
C CYS A 255 9.27 -7.74 14.69
N GLY A 256 9.91 -6.80 13.97
CA GLY A 256 10.95 -7.12 13.00
C GLY A 256 11.30 -5.96 12.07
N ILE A 257 12.40 -6.12 11.34
CA ILE A 257 12.82 -5.20 10.27
C ILE A 257 12.68 -5.93 8.94
N VAL A 258 11.99 -5.29 8.00
CA VAL A 258 11.83 -5.78 6.64
C VAL A 258 12.79 -5.03 5.73
N MET A 259 13.52 -5.78 4.90
CA MET A 259 14.37 -5.24 3.83
C MET A 259 13.65 -5.44 2.51
N TYR A 260 13.39 -4.38 1.76
CA TYR A 260 12.72 -4.50 0.47
C TYR A 260 13.52 -3.82 -0.65
N GLN A 261 13.57 -4.49 -1.79
CA GLN A 261 14.46 -4.13 -2.90
C GLN A 261 13.94 -2.91 -3.68
N LYS A 262 14.87 -2.00 -4.00
CA LYS A 262 14.67 -0.86 -4.91
C LYS A 262 15.25 -1.12 -6.29
N THR A 263 14.82 -0.30 -7.25
CA THR A 263 15.43 -0.22 -8.58
C THR A 263 16.87 0.30 -8.48
N GLY A 264 17.84 -0.51 -8.91
CA GLY A 264 19.22 -0.06 -9.02
C GLY A 264 19.38 0.96 -10.16
N GLY A 265 20.19 2.00 -9.96
CA GLY A 265 20.34 3.06 -10.98
C GLY A 265 21.55 3.98 -10.85
N PHE A 266 22.36 3.87 -9.78
CA PHE A 266 23.55 4.69 -9.61
C PHE A 266 24.80 3.82 -9.64
N SER A 267 25.83 4.28 -10.33
CA SER A 267 27.18 3.69 -10.28
C SER A 267 27.81 4.14 -8.96
N PRO A 268 27.83 3.29 -7.92
CA PRO A 268 28.31 3.72 -6.62
C PRO A 268 29.84 3.77 -6.65
N THR A 269 30.44 4.66 -5.88
CA THR A 269 31.90 4.65 -5.65
C THR A 269 32.31 3.43 -4.80
N LEU A 270 31.39 2.89 -4.00
CA LEU A 270 31.56 1.74 -3.11
C LEU A 270 30.43 0.71 -3.33
N LEU A 271 29.94 0.04 -2.27
CA LEU A 271 28.87 -0.95 -2.37
C LEU A 271 27.52 -0.30 -2.72
N ALA A 272 26.83 -0.85 -3.72
CA ALA A 272 25.49 -0.41 -4.10
C ALA A 272 24.46 -0.85 -3.06
N LEU A 273 23.87 0.09 -2.34
CA LEU A 273 22.70 -0.15 -1.50
C LEU A 273 21.44 -0.03 -2.35
N ASN A 274 20.82 -1.16 -2.66
CA ASN A 274 19.61 -1.26 -3.48
C ASN A 274 18.39 -1.68 -2.63
N VAL A 275 18.35 -1.29 -1.35
CA VAL A 275 17.30 -1.68 -0.41
C VAL A 275 16.83 -0.50 0.42
N ASP A 276 15.56 -0.54 0.81
CA ASP A 276 15.01 0.26 1.92
C ASP A 276 14.58 -0.67 3.07
N PHE A 277 14.32 -0.04 4.21
CA PHE A 277 13.91 -0.72 5.43
C PHE A 277 12.49 -0.32 5.81
N ILE A 278 11.73 -1.26 6.36
CA ILE A 278 10.47 -1.02 7.05
C ILE A 278 10.61 -1.56 8.46
N LEU A 279 10.53 -0.67 9.44
CA LEU A 279 10.56 -1.00 10.87
C LEU A 279 9.12 -1.33 11.32
N TRP A 280 8.92 -2.52 11.88
CA TRP A 280 7.62 -2.96 12.39
C TRP A 280 7.60 -3.05 13.91
N TYR A 281 6.72 -2.28 14.53
CA TYR A 281 6.39 -2.34 15.96
C TYR A 281 4.91 -2.63 16.18
N ALA A 282 4.61 -3.34 17.26
CA ALA A 282 3.27 -3.44 17.81
C ALA A 282 3.08 -2.39 18.92
N LYS A 283 1.82 -2.10 19.26
CA LYS A 283 1.53 -1.39 20.52
C LYS A 283 1.80 -2.29 21.74
N ASP A 284 1.28 -3.51 21.69
CA ASP A 284 1.61 -4.61 22.60
C ASP A 284 1.92 -5.86 21.77
N ARG A 285 3.17 -6.30 21.78
CA ARG A 285 3.62 -7.46 21.00
C ARG A 285 2.97 -8.77 21.46
N SER A 286 2.55 -8.88 22.72
CA SER A 286 1.86 -10.08 23.21
C SER A 286 0.46 -10.26 22.62
N GLN A 287 -0.15 -9.16 22.14
CA GLN A 287 -1.49 -9.12 21.57
C GLN A 287 -1.50 -8.81 20.07
N VAL A 288 -0.32 -8.72 19.44
CA VAL A 288 -0.19 -8.26 18.05
C VAL A 288 -1.01 -9.12 17.09
N LYS A 289 -1.77 -8.47 16.21
CA LYS A 289 -2.43 -9.14 15.10
C LYS A 289 -1.39 -9.49 14.04
N TYR A 290 -1.24 -10.78 13.73
CA TYR A 290 -0.32 -11.26 12.69
C TYR A 290 -0.90 -12.40 11.84
N HIS A 291 -0.94 -12.18 10.54
CA HIS A 291 -1.26 -13.16 9.51
C HIS A 291 0.02 -13.52 8.74
N GLN A 292 0.45 -14.78 8.84
CA GLN A 292 1.61 -15.26 8.08
C GLN A 292 1.27 -15.26 6.58
N LEU A 293 2.00 -14.46 5.80
CA LEU A 293 1.90 -14.50 4.35
C LEU A 293 2.77 -15.63 3.80
N PHE A 294 2.29 -16.24 2.72
CA PHE A 294 2.95 -17.34 2.05
C PHE A 294 3.27 -16.97 0.61
N GLU A 295 4.29 -17.59 0.05
CA GLU A 295 4.59 -17.51 -1.38
C GLU A 295 4.71 -18.91 -1.97
N ALA A 296 4.35 -19.05 -3.24
CA ALA A 296 4.46 -20.32 -3.93
C ALA A 296 5.91 -20.80 -3.94
N THR A 297 6.13 -22.07 -3.58
CA THR A 297 7.45 -22.67 -3.64
C THR A 297 7.83 -22.88 -5.10
N GLN A 298 8.75 -22.07 -5.60
CA GLN A 298 9.36 -22.28 -6.90
C GLN A 298 10.48 -23.31 -6.78
N VAL A 299 10.55 -24.23 -7.75
CA VAL A 299 11.64 -25.20 -7.82
C VAL A 299 12.88 -24.48 -8.36
N THR A 300 13.67 -23.90 -7.46
CA THR A 300 14.95 -23.26 -7.78
C THR A 300 16.11 -24.21 -7.53
N THR A 301 17.32 -23.85 -7.96
CA THR A 301 18.54 -24.61 -7.65
C THR A 301 18.79 -24.72 -6.14
N GLU A 302 18.36 -23.72 -5.36
CA GLU A 302 18.42 -23.75 -3.90
C GLU A 302 17.41 -24.74 -3.32
N GLU A 303 16.16 -24.74 -3.82
CA GLU A 303 15.13 -25.68 -3.37
C GLU A 303 15.49 -27.14 -3.72
N THR A 304 16.04 -27.38 -4.91
CA THR A 304 16.50 -28.72 -5.31
C THR A 304 17.67 -29.25 -4.48
N ALA A 305 18.41 -28.38 -3.78
CA ALA A 305 19.45 -28.81 -2.85
C ALA A 305 18.89 -29.56 -1.64
N PHE A 306 17.64 -29.27 -1.24
CA PHE A 306 16.95 -29.96 -0.15
C PHE A 306 16.16 -31.19 -0.60
N LEU A 307 16.14 -31.48 -1.90
CA LEU A 307 15.41 -32.59 -2.51
C LEU A 307 16.36 -33.74 -2.89
N ASP A 308 15.91 -34.97 -2.67
CA ASP A 308 16.74 -36.17 -2.89
C ASP A 308 16.31 -36.96 -4.14
N PHE A 309 15.00 -37.13 -4.35
CA PHE A 309 14.41 -38.05 -5.31
C PHE A 309 13.28 -37.41 -6.11
N ILE A 310 13.01 -38.00 -7.26
CA ILE A 310 11.83 -37.75 -8.08
C ILE A 310 11.02 -39.03 -8.18
N GLU A 311 9.70 -38.90 -8.00
CA GLU A 311 8.72 -39.95 -8.24
C GLU A 311 8.08 -39.73 -9.62
N LEU A 312 8.17 -40.77 -10.45
CA LEU A 312 7.64 -40.80 -11.81
C LEU A 312 6.14 -41.07 -11.81
N SER A 313 5.49 -40.87 -12.95
CA SER A 313 4.04 -41.08 -13.13
C SER A 313 3.60 -42.53 -12.91
N ASP A 314 4.52 -43.49 -13.07
CA ASP A 314 4.29 -44.91 -12.77
C ASP A 314 4.43 -45.25 -11.27
N GLY A 315 4.83 -44.27 -10.44
CA GLY A 315 5.08 -44.41 -9.01
C GLY A 315 6.46 -44.98 -8.66
N SER A 316 7.36 -45.14 -9.63
CA SER A 316 8.76 -45.46 -9.37
C SER A 316 9.52 -44.24 -8.87
N ARG A 317 10.60 -44.45 -8.12
CA ARG A 317 11.41 -43.37 -7.54
C ARG A 317 12.86 -43.54 -7.98
N ARG A 318 13.48 -42.44 -8.38
CA ARG A 318 14.93 -42.38 -8.66
C ARG A 318 15.56 -41.14 -8.06
N PRO A 319 16.87 -41.15 -7.76
CA PRO A 319 17.57 -39.94 -7.35
C PRO A 319 17.45 -38.83 -8.40
N LEU A 320 17.47 -37.57 -7.97
CA LEU A 320 17.64 -36.45 -8.90
C LEU A 320 19.03 -36.57 -9.55
N SER A 321 19.08 -36.40 -10.88
CA SER A 321 20.33 -36.28 -11.61
C SER A 321 21.01 -34.93 -11.34
N GLN A 322 22.31 -34.84 -11.60
CA GLN A 322 23.05 -33.59 -11.46
C GLN A 322 22.48 -32.49 -12.37
N GLN A 323 22.05 -32.84 -13.59
CA GLN A 323 21.43 -31.89 -14.52
C GLN A 323 20.11 -31.36 -14.00
N GLU A 324 19.24 -32.20 -13.43
CA GLU A 324 17.96 -31.77 -12.84
C GLU A 324 18.16 -30.89 -11.60
N ARG A 325 19.24 -31.08 -10.85
CA ARG A 325 19.59 -30.19 -9.72
C ARG A 325 20.04 -28.81 -10.21
N GLN A 326 20.90 -28.79 -11.22
CA GLN A 326 21.47 -27.56 -11.76
C GLN A 326 20.45 -26.77 -12.61
N TYR A 327 19.55 -27.47 -13.30
CA TYR A 327 18.56 -26.95 -14.23
C TYR A 327 17.16 -27.48 -13.90
N PRO A 328 16.55 -27.02 -12.78
CA PRO A 328 15.25 -27.54 -12.33
C PRO A 328 14.11 -27.29 -13.32
N GLU A 329 14.21 -26.28 -14.18
CA GLU A 329 13.26 -25.97 -15.24
C GLU A 329 13.14 -27.09 -16.29
N ARG A 330 14.13 -28.00 -16.35
CA ARG A 330 14.12 -29.16 -17.25
C ARG A 330 13.37 -30.36 -16.67
N ILE A 331 12.97 -30.29 -15.40
CA ILE A 331 12.21 -31.37 -14.76
C ILE A 331 10.81 -31.41 -15.40
N PRO A 332 10.39 -32.54 -16.00
CA PRO A 332 9.07 -32.62 -16.61
C PRO A 332 7.94 -32.29 -15.64
N ALA A 333 6.95 -31.53 -16.12
CA ALA A 333 5.78 -31.17 -15.33
C ALA A 333 4.99 -32.43 -14.90
N GLY A 334 4.45 -32.40 -13.68
CA GLY A 334 3.64 -33.49 -13.13
C GLY A 334 4.42 -34.57 -12.38
N LEU A 335 5.76 -34.51 -12.38
CA LEU A 335 6.58 -35.38 -11.54
C LEU A 335 6.64 -34.85 -10.09
N ARG A 336 6.73 -35.76 -9.12
CA ARG A 336 6.71 -35.38 -7.70
C ARG A 336 8.13 -35.40 -7.13
N LEU A 337 8.61 -34.22 -6.77
CA LEU A 337 9.88 -34.06 -6.07
C LEU A 337 9.70 -34.40 -4.58
N LEU A 338 10.69 -35.09 -4.01
CA LEU A 338 10.64 -35.50 -2.61
C LEU A 338 11.99 -35.46 -1.91
N SER A 339 11.96 -35.30 -0.60
CA SER A 339 13.09 -35.42 0.31
C SER A 339 12.90 -36.56 1.30
N ARG A 340 14.02 -37.10 1.81
CA ARG A 340 14.05 -38.20 2.79
C ARG A 340 14.30 -37.66 4.18
N ASN A 341 13.23 -37.26 4.87
CA ASN A 341 13.32 -36.63 6.17
C ASN A 341 13.54 -37.64 7.31
N PRO A 342 14.17 -37.22 8.44
CA PRO A 342 14.33 -38.07 9.61
C PRO A 342 12.98 -38.53 10.17
N LEU A 343 12.86 -39.83 10.43
CA LEU A 343 11.68 -40.47 11.01
C LEU A 343 11.84 -40.72 12.52
N THR A 344 12.99 -40.37 13.09
CA THR A 344 13.31 -40.50 14.51
C THR A 344 13.55 -39.13 15.14
N SER A 345 13.32 -39.04 16.44
CA SER A 345 13.66 -37.89 17.30
C SER A 345 14.61 -38.36 18.40
N ASP A 346 15.40 -37.41 18.93
CA ASP A 346 16.30 -37.67 20.04
C ASP A 346 15.53 -37.92 21.35
N GLY A 347 16.15 -38.66 22.26
CA GLY A 347 15.55 -39.11 23.52
C GLY A 347 14.97 -40.52 23.40
N TYR A 348 15.06 -41.31 24.47
CA TYR A 348 14.46 -42.64 24.51
C TYR A 348 13.03 -42.58 25.06
N ILE A 349 12.08 -43.14 24.30
CA ILE A 349 10.69 -43.35 24.73
C ILE A 349 10.33 -44.81 24.42
N GLU A 350 10.17 -45.64 25.45
CA GLU A 350 9.96 -47.09 25.31
C GLU A 350 8.80 -47.45 24.38
N SER A 351 7.67 -46.74 24.50
CA SER A 351 6.47 -46.98 23.68
C SER A 351 6.69 -46.70 22.19
N LEU A 352 7.64 -45.83 21.84
CA LEU A 352 7.95 -45.37 20.48
C LEU A 352 9.30 -45.91 19.95
N ALA A 353 10.08 -46.60 20.79
CA ALA A 353 11.36 -47.21 20.41
C ALA A 353 11.21 -48.67 19.93
N LYS A 354 9.99 -49.10 19.62
CA LYS A 354 9.69 -50.48 19.21
C LYS A 354 10.28 -50.80 17.83
N PRO A 355 10.80 -52.03 17.63
CA PRO A 355 11.22 -52.48 16.30
C PRO A 355 10.05 -52.46 15.31
N PHE A 356 10.31 -52.11 14.05
CA PHE A 356 9.31 -52.06 13.00
C PHE A 356 9.76 -52.87 11.78
N GLU A 357 8.92 -53.79 11.33
CA GLU A 357 9.17 -54.58 10.13
C GLU A 357 8.69 -53.86 8.87
N PHE A 358 9.57 -53.70 7.90
CA PHE A 358 9.28 -53.08 6.60
C PHE A 358 9.98 -53.85 5.49
N GLN A 359 9.21 -54.32 4.50
CA GLN A 359 9.71 -55.08 3.33
C GLN A 359 10.58 -56.30 3.70
N GLY A 360 10.20 -57.01 4.77
CA GLY A 360 10.90 -58.23 5.24
C GLY A 360 12.16 -57.96 6.07
N GLN A 361 12.45 -56.70 6.43
CA GLN A 361 13.56 -56.34 7.31
C GLN A 361 13.06 -55.57 8.55
N VAL A 362 13.72 -55.80 9.69
CA VAL A 362 13.39 -55.13 10.96
C VAL A 362 14.28 -53.93 11.17
N TYR A 363 13.67 -52.76 11.35
CA TYR A 363 14.33 -51.49 11.61
C TYR A 363 14.12 -51.05 13.06
N LYS A 364 15.15 -50.46 13.66
CA LYS A 364 15.10 -49.91 15.03
C LYS A 364 15.65 -48.48 15.04
N PRO A 365 15.12 -47.59 15.89
CA PRO A 365 15.77 -46.31 16.17
C PRO A 365 17.18 -46.53 16.74
N GLN A 366 18.03 -45.52 16.61
CA GLN A 366 19.36 -45.53 17.23
C GLN A 366 19.24 -45.51 18.77
N PRO A 367 20.28 -45.93 19.50
CA PRO A 367 20.33 -45.76 20.96
C PRO A 367 20.01 -44.31 21.35
N ASN A 368 19.21 -44.14 22.42
CA ASN A 368 18.72 -42.84 22.88
C ASN A 368 17.91 -42.04 21.84
N SER A 369 17.16 -42.73 20.97
CA SER A 369 16.20 -42.13 20.04
C SER A 369 14.92 -42.96 19.97
N HIS A 370 13.85 -42.40 19.40
CA HIS A 370 12.57 -43.09 19.19
C HIS A 370 11.95 -42.68 17.85
N TRP A 371 10.97 -43.46 17.35
CA TRP A 371 10.20 -43.08 16.16
C TRP A 371 9.35 -41.84 16.45
N LYS A 372 9.19 -40.96 15.45
CA LYS A 372 8.34 -39.76 15.56
C LYS A 372 6.84 -40.05 15.71
N THR A 373 6.42 -41.31 15.58
CA THR A 373 5.02 -41.73 15.66
C THR A 373 4.88 -43.14 16.23
N THR A 374 3.66 -43.52 16.57
CA THR A 374 3.30 -44.82 17.14
C THR A 374 3.47 -45.95 16.13
N SER A 375 3.42 -47.21 16.59
CA SER A 375 3.43 -48.37 15.70
C SER A 375 2.28 -48.35 14.69
N GLU A 376 1.09 -47.87 15.08
CA GLU A 376 -0.04 -47.68 14.18
C GLU A 376 0.25 -46.56 13.16
N GLY A 377 0.80 -45.44 13.61
CA GLY A 377 1.23 -44.36 12.71
C GLY A 377 2.26 -44.83 11.69
N MET A 378 3.21 -45.67 12.09
CA MET A 378 4.17 -46.31 11.20
C MET A 378 3.49 -47.22 10.16
N GLN A 379 2.43 -47.94 10.56
CA GLN A 379 1.63 -48.74 9.62
C GLN A 379 0.89 -47.84 8.61
N ASN A 380 0.33 -46.71 9.04
CA ASN A 380 -0.31 -45.75 8.14
C ASN A 380 0.68 -45.14 7.16
N LEU A 381 1.89 -44.79 7.61
CA LEU A 381 2.96 -44.34 6.73
C LEU A 381 3.37 -45.43 5.71
N ARG A 382 3.42 -46.71 6.11
CA ARG A 382 3.66 -47.84 5.20
C ARG A 382 2.57 -47.93 4.13
N ARG A 383 1.30 -47.93 4.54
CA ARG A 383 0.13 -48.03 3.65
C ARG A 383 0.06 -46.87 2.66
N ALA A 384 0.38 -45.67 3.11
CA ALA A 384 0.44 -44.45 2.30
C ALA A 384 1.69 -44.32 1.42
N CYS A 385 2.59 -45.32 1.41
CA CYS A 385 3.86 -45.31 0.69
C CYS A 385 4.79 -44.15 1.10
N ARG A 386 4.72 -43.71 2.36
CA ARG A 386 5.51 -42.59 2.91
C ARG A 386 6.79 -42.99 3.63
N LEU A 387 7.20 -44.25 3.50
CA LEU A 387 8.45 -44.78 4.04
C LEU A 387 9.43 -45.09 2.92
N ILE A 388 10.72 -44.83 3.17
CA ILE A 388 11.82 -45.20 2.27
C ILE A 388 13.05 -45.60 3.08
N VAL A 389 13.78 -46.59 2.59
CA VAL A 389 15.00 -47.10 3.22
C VAL A 389 16.20 -46.21 2.85
N LYS A 390 17.07 -45.92 3.82
CA LYS A 390 18.38 -45.28 3.61
C LYS A 390 19.42 -45.99 4.46
N GLY A 391 20.26 -46.82 3.85
CA GLY A 391 21.19 -47.69 4.59
C GLY A 391 20.40 -48.60 5.52
N ASN A 392 20.70 -48.57 6.82
CA ASN A 392 20.06 -49.40 7.83
C ASN A 392 18.94 -48.69 8.61
N THR A 393 18.39 -47.57 8.09
CA THR A 393 17.31 -46.82 8.74
C THR A 393 16.15 -46.53 7.78
N LEU A 394 14.97 -46.29 8.36
CA LEU A 394 13.81 -45.75 7.64
C LEU A 394 13.81 -44.22 7.67
N ARG A 395 13.30 -43.62 6.58
CA ARG A 395 13.11 -42.18 6.42
C ARG A 395 11.67 -41.90 5.97
N PHE A 396 11.18 -40.72 6.34
CA PHE A 396 9.91 -40.20 5.89
C PHE A 396 10.04 -39.62 4.49
N VAL A 397 9.08 -39.94 3.61
CA VAL A 397 8.97 -39.35 2.28
C VAL A 397 8.09 -38.11 2.39
N ARG A 398 8.73 -36.93 2.28
CA ARG A 398 8.05 -35.64 2.18
C ARG A 398 8.10 -35.18 0.73
N TYR A 399 6.94 -34.99 0.11
CA TYR A 399 6.86 -34.39 -1.21
C TYR A 399 6.92 -32.86 -1.11
N LEU A 400 7.46 -32.21 -2.13
CA LEU A 400 7.39 -30.75 -2.24
C LEU A 400 5.93 -30.26 -2.25
N GLY A 401 5.05 -31.01 -2.92
CA GLY A 401 3.62 -30.72 -2.96
C GLY A 401 2.84 -31.01 -1.67
N ASP A 402 3.48 -31.58 -0.62
CA ASP A 402 2.85 -31.72 0.70
C ASP A 402 2.67 -30.36 1.39
N PHE A 403 3.50 -29.37 1.02
CA PHE A 403 3.36 -27.99 1.42
C PHE A 403 3.92 -27.09 0.30
N PRO A 404 3.10 -26.77 -0.73
CA PRO A 404 3.55 -26.12 -1.97
C PRO A 404 3.81 -24.61 -1.82
N VAL A 405 3.85 -24.11 -0.59
CA VAL A 405 4.13 -22.72 -0.27
C VAL A 405 5.21 -22.65 0.81
N LYS A 406 5.92 -21.52 0.87
CA LYS A 406 6.86 -21.18 1.94
C LYS A 406 6.41 -19.92 2.65
N ALA A 407 6.65 -19.86 3.95
CA ALA A 407 6.40 -18.67 4.74
C ALA A 407 7.27 -17.52 4.22
N ARG A 408 6.65 -16.38 3.92
CA ARG A 408 7.37 -15.19 3.49
C ARG A 408 8.14 -14.60 4.68
N GLY A 409 9.45 -14.42 4.50
CA GLY A 409 10.33 -13.80 5.49
C GLY A 409 10.40 -12.28 5.38
N CYS A 410 11.38 -11.68 6.08
CA CYS A 410 11.61 -10.23 6.11
C CYS A 410 12.43 -9.68 4.93
N LEU A 411 12.90 -10.53 4.02
CA LEU A 411 13.62 -10.10 2.81
C LEU A 411 12.68 -10.14 1.61
N TRP A 412 12.36 -8.97 1.05
CA TRP A 412 11.42 -8.80 -0.06
C TRP A 412 12.17 -8.35 -1.32
N THR A 413 12.46 -9.29 -2.21
CA THR A 413 13.22 -9.04 -3.45
C THR A 413 12.35 -8.71 -4.65
N ASP A 414 11.03 -8.78 -4.52
CA ASP A 414 10.05 -8.64 -5.60
C ASP A 414 9.26 -7.31 -5.53
N THR A 415 9.78 -6.31 -4.81
CA THR A 415 9.13 -5.00 -4.55
C THR A 415 9.77 -3.84 -5.33
N GLY A 416 10.65 -4.14 -6.31
CA GLY A 416 11.37 -3.13 -7.08
C GLY A 416 10.44 -2.27 -7.95
N THR A 417 10.76 -0.98 -8.10
CA THR A 417 9.92 -0.04 -8.86
C THR A 417 10.33 0.09 -10.35
N GLY A 418 9.40 0.48 -11.22
CA GLY A 418 9.66 0.67 -12.67
C GLY A 418 9.13 -0.49 -13.51
N GLY A 419 8.79 -0.18 -14.77
CA GLY A 419 7.92 -0.98 -15.66
C GLY A 419 8.35 -2.41 -16.02
N PHE A 420 9.36 -2.97 -15.36
CA PHE A 420 9.78 -4.36 -15.48
C PHE A 420 9.45 -5.24 -14.26
N VAL A 421 9.21 -4.68 -13.06
CA VAL A 421 9.00 -5.48 -11.81
C VAL A 421 7.86 -4.95 -10.90
N GLY A 422 7.41 -3.69 -11.05
CA GLY A 422 6.37 -3.07 -10.22
C GLY A 422 5.45 -2.10 -11.00
N ASP A 423 4.52 -1.44 -10.29
CA ASP A 423 3.56 -0.51 -10.88
C ASP A 423 4.24 0.71 -11.53
N GLU A 424 3.64 1.26 -12.59
CA GLU A 424 4.14 2.51 -13.17
C GLU A 424 3.92 3.67 -12.17
N LYS A 425 5.01 4.32 -11.73
CA LYS A 425 4.95 5.40 -10.74
C LYS A 425 4.15 6.58 -11.25
N VAL A 426 3.02 6.92 -10.64
CA VAL A 426 2.24 8.14 -10.93
C VAL A 426 2.88 9.37 -10.27
N TYR A 427 3.69 9.17 -9.22
CA TYR A 427 4.39 10.20 -8.45
C TYR A 427 5.88 9.90 -8.28
N VAL A 428 6.73 10.94 -8.20
CA VAL A 428 8.20 10.82 -8.20
C VAL A 428 8.70 9.92 -7.07
N VAL A 429 8.13 10.06 -5.87
CA VAL A 429 8.44 9.27 -4.67
C VAL A 429 7.23 8.41 -4.28
N GLN A 430 6.75 7.58 -5.20
CA GLN A 430 5.68 6.62 -4.92
C GLN A 430 6.26 5.32 -4.32
N THR A 431 5.78 4.96 -3.13
CA THR A 431 5.96 3.64 -2.50
C THR A 431 5.33 2.54 -3.34
N ASP A 432 6.00 1.39 -3.41
CA ASP A 432 5.49 0.21 -4.09
C ASP A 432 4.22 -0.34 -3.41
N THR A 433 3.22 -0.70 -4.20
CA THR A 433 1.93 -1.20 -3.70
C THR A 433 2.09 -2.51 -2.94
N ARG A 434 3.02 -3.40 -3.33
CA ARG A 434 3.21 -4.71 -2.67
C ARG A 434 3.76 -4.58 -1.26
N ALA A 435 4.62 -3.59 -1.01
CA ALA A 435 5.18 -3.36 0.32
C ALA A 435 4.07 -3.01 1.33
N ILE A 436 3.21 -2.07 0.97
CA ILE A 436 2.08 -1.65 1.81
C ILE A 436 1.01 -2.74 1.89
N GLU A 437 0.71 -3.42 0.78
CA GLU A 437 -0.20 -4.56 0.73
C GLU A 437 0.18 -5.63 1.74
N ARG A 438 1.47 -6.01 1.80
CA ARG A 438 1.95 -6.99 2.77
C ARG A 438 1.76 -6.51 4.19
N CYS A 439 2.10 -5.26 4.50
CA CYS A 439 1.92 -4.70 5.83
C CYS A 439 0.44 -4.74 6.26
N ILE A 440 -0.48 -4.34 5.36
CA ILE A 440 -1.92 -4.39 5.57
C ILE A 440 -2.39 -5.83 5.79
N LEU A 441 -2.04 -6.75 4.89
CA LEU A 441 -2.49 -8.14 4.96
C LEU A 441 -1.92 -8.87 6.18
N MET A 442 -0.71 -8.53 6.63
CA MET A 442 -0.11 -9.12 7.83
C MET A 442 -0.81 -8.67 9.12
N THR A 443 -1.36 -7.45 9.19
CA THR A 443 -1.72 -6.84 10.50
C THR A 443 -3.15 -6.33 10.59
N THR A 444 -3.97 -6.53 9.56
CA THR A 444 -5.36 -6.06 9.50
C THR A 444 -6.29 -7.10 8.89
N ASP A 445 -7.55 -7.09 9.33
CA ASP A 445 -8.67 -7.79 8.70
C ASP A 445 -9.51 -6.81 7.85
N PRO A 446 -10.31 -7.30 6.89
CA PRO A 446 -11.27 -6.45 6.19
C PRO A 446 -12.17 -5.68 7.17
N GLY A 447 -12.37 -4.38 6.92
CA GLY A 447 -13.10 -3.47 7.80
C GLY A 447 -12.29 -2.84 8.95
N ASP A 448 -11.06 -3.28 9.22
CA ASP A 448 -10.17 -2.60 10.15
C ASP A 448 -9.78 -1.19 9.64
N LEU A 449 -9.37 -0.32 10.57
CA LEU A 449 -8.99 1.06 10.27
C LEU A 449 -7.47 1.16 10.06
N VAL A 450 -7.08 1.64 8.88
CA VAL A 450 -5.70 1.95 8.50
C VAL A 450 -5.51 3.47 8.47
N PHE A 451 -4.41 3.97 9.00
CA PHE A 451 -4.07 5.39 8.97
C PHE A 451 -2.69 5.63 8.36
N ASP A 452 -2.60 6.62 7.47
CA ASP A 452 -1.36 7.09 6.86
C ASP A 452 -1.17 8.59 7.12
N PRO A 453 -0.32 8.98 8.08
CA PRO A 453 -0.07 10.39 8.41
C PRO A 453 0.82 11.12 7.38
N THR A 454 1.28 10.44 6.34
CA THR A 454 2.24 10.98 5.35
C THR A 454 1.74 10.93 3.91
N CYS A 455 0.66 10.19 3.63
CA CYS A 455 -0.12 10.07 2.40
C CYS A 455 0.67 9.98 1.07
N GLY A 456 1.37 11.05 0.69
CA GLY A 456 2.07 11.18 -0.58
C GLY A 456 1.10 10.98 -1.74
N SER A 457 1.39 10.03 -2.62
CA SER A 457 0.53 9.69 -3.76
C SER A 457 -0.72 8.86 -3.41
N GLY A 458 -1.00 8.64 -2.13
CA GLY A 458 -2.18 7.92 -1.64
C GLY A 458 -2.10 6.41 -1.83
N THR A 459 -0.90 5.82 -1.84
CA THR A 459 -0.74 4.36 -2.03
C THR A 459 -1.40 3.58 -0.89
N THR A 460 -1.27 4.01 0.37
CA THR A 460 -1.89 3.32 1.51
C THR A 460 -3.40 3.32 1.43
N ALA A 461 -4.02 4.46 1.13
CA ALA A 461 -5.46 4.57 0.93
C ALA A 461 -5.94 3.67 -0.23
N TYR A 462 -5.22 3.68 -1.36
CA TYR A 462 -5.53 2.84 -2.52
C TYR A 462 -5.50 1.34 -2.18
N VAL A 463 -4.46 0.88 -1.48
CA VAL A 463 -4.31 -0.52 -1.11
C VAL A 463 -5.32 -0.91 -0.02
N ALA A 464 -5.54 -0.06 0.98
CA ALA A 464 -6.56 -0.28 2.00
C ALA A 464 -7.97 -0.43 1.38
N GLU A 465 -8.33 0.46 0.44
CA GLU A 465 -9.57 0.38 -0.33
C GLU A 465 -9.66 -0.93 -1.13
N GLN A 466 -8.60 -1.33 -1.83
CA GLN A 466 -8.54 -2.60 -2.56
C GLN A 466 -8.81 -3.78 -1.63
N TRP A 467 -8.31 -3.74 -0.41
CA TRP A 467 -8.46 -4.84 0.54
C TRP A 467 -9.69 -4.68 1.46
N GLY A 468 -10.54 -3.68 1.24
CA GLY A 468 -11.78 -3.52 1.99
C GLY A 468 -11.59 -3.02 3.43
N ARG A 469 -10.47 -2.33 3.70
CA ARG A 469 -10.20 -1.67 4.97
C ARG A 469 -10.77 -0.25 4.95
N ARG A 470 -11.13 0.25 6.13
CA ARG A 470 -11.40 1.67 6.32
C ARG A 470 -10.08 2.41 6.33
N TRP A 471 -10.03 3.62 5.77
CA TRP A 471 -8.79 4.38 5.72
C TRP A 471 -8.96 5.86 6.03
N ILE A 472 -7.93 6.41 6.68
CA ILE A 472 -7.70 7.84 6.85
C ILE A 472 -6.29 8.12 6.33
N THR A 473 -6.12 9.17 5.54
CA THR A 473 -4.81 9.61 5.06
C THR A 473 -4.70 11.12 5.20
N CYS A 474 -3.53 11.65 5.55
CA CYS A 474 -3.31 13.08 5.60
C CYS A 474 -1.96 13.52 5.03
N ASP A 475 -1.93 14.74 4.50
CA ASP A 475 -0.70 15.37 3.99
C ASP A 475 -0.78 16.88 4.22
N THR A 476 0.38 17.52 4.32
CA THR A 476 0.49 18.99 4.26
C THR A 476 0.47 19.51 2.82
N SER A 477 0.74 18.64 1.84
CA SER A 477 0.80 18.94 0.42
C SER A 477 -0.54 18.75 -0.27
N ARG A 478 -1.09 19.87 -0.77
CA ARG A 478 -2.29 19.85 -1.63
C ARG A 478 -2.10 19.06 -2.92
N VAL A 479 -0.89 19.08 -3.47
CA VAL A 479 -0.58 18.37 -4.73
C VAL A 479 -0.66 16.86 -4.50
N ALA A 480 -0.11 16.39 -3.38
CA ALA A 480 -0.15 14.99 -2.97
C ALA A 480 -1.61 14.49 -2.85
N LEU A 481 -2.45 15.22 -2.10
CA LEU A 481 -3.85 14.88 -1.93
C LEU A 481 -4.65 14.94 -3.25
N ALA A 482 -4.42 15.92 -4.11
CA ALA A 482 -5.10 16.00 -5.40
C ALA A 482 -4.77 14.81 -6.32
N LEU A 483 -3.51 14.35 -6.31
CA LEU A 483 -3.08 13.15 -7.03
C LEU A 483 -3.71 11.89 -6.43
N ALA A 484 -3.66 11.74 -5.10
CA ALA A 484 -4.27 10.62 -4.38
C ALA A 484 -5.78 10.52 -4.67
N ARG A 485 -6.50 11.65 -4.62
CA ARG A 485 -7.93 11.76 -4.93
C ARG A 485 -8.21 11.27 -6.35
N THR A 486 -7.47 11.77 -7.33
CA THR A 486 -7.63 11.38 -8.75
C THR A 486 -7.38 9.89 -8.94
N ARG A 487 -6.34 9.35 -8.30
CA ARG A 487 -6.00 7.93 -8.33
C ARG A 487 -7.12 7.06 -7.78
N LEU A 488 -7.67 7.39 -6.60
CA LEU A 488 -8.77 6.66 -5.98
C LEU A 488 -10.06 6.71 -6.81
N MET A 489 -10.41 7.89 -7.35
CA MET A 489 -11.62 8.06 -8.17
C MET A 489 -11.56 7.32 -9.50
N ALA A 490 -10.37 7.19 -10.09
CA ALA A 490 -10.16 6.49 -11.36
C ALA A 490 -9.92 4.98 -11.20
N ALA A 491 -9.70 4.51 -9.96
CA ALA A 491 -9.36 3.13 -9.68
C ALA A 491 -10.50 2.16 -9.97
N LYS A 492 -10.12 0.97 -10.46
CA LYS A 492 -10.99 -0.20 -10.53
C LYS A 492 -10.39 -1.28 -9.66
N TYR A 493 -11.21 -1.86 -8.80
CA TYR A 493 -10.79 -2.90 -7.90
C TYR A 493 -11.47 -4.23 -8.26
N PRO A 494 -10.80 -5.36 -8.00
CA PRO A 494 -11.47 -6.65 -8.01
C PRO A 494 -12.56 -6.69 -6.92
N TYR A 495 -13.62 -7.45 -7.21
CA TYR A 495 -14.63 -7.79 -6.23
C TYR A 495 -14.31 -9.16 -5.64
N TYR A 496 -14.08 -9.20 -4.33
CA TYR A 496 -13.82 -10.45 -3.60
C TYR A 496 -15.12 -11.00 -3.03
N LEU A 497 -15.27 -12.33 -3.06
CA LEU A 497 -16.41 -13.00 -2.43
C LEU A 497 -16.36 -12.77 -0.91
N LEU A 498 -17.35 -12.07 -0.38
CA LEU A 498 -17.54 -11.92 1.07
C LEU A 498 -17.85 -13.27 1.70
N ALA A 499 -17.24 -13.58 2.83
CA ALA A 499 -17.45 -14.85 3.52
C ALA A 499 -18.92 -15.07 3.93
N ASP A 500 -19.67 -13.98 4.13
CA ASP A 500 -21.05 -13.99 4.59
C ASP A 500 -22.09 -13.68 3.50
N SER A 501 -21.68 -13.64 2.22
CA SER A 501 -22.62 -13.56 1.09
C SER A 501 -23.15 -14.93 0.69
N PRO A 502 -24.33 -15.02 0.03
CA PRO A 502 -24.84 -16.29 -0.48
C PRO A 502 -23.83 -17.04 -1.36
N GLU A 503 -23.12 -16.32 -2.23
CA GLU A 503 -22.08 -16.86 -3.11
C GLU A 503 -20.85 -17.31 -2.33
N GLY A 504 -20.42 -16.53 -1.33
CA GLY A 504 -19.28 -16.87 -0.48
C GLY A 504 -19.54 -18.08 0.41
N ILE A 505 -20.72 -18.15 1.04
CA ILE A 505 -21.15 -19.31 1.83
C ILE A 505 -21.15 -20.57 0.98
N LYS A 506 -21.69 -20.50 -0.24
CA LYS A 506 -21.66 -21.62 -1.19
C LYS A 506 -20.21 -22.01 -1.53
N LYS A 507 -19.33 -21.03 -1.75
CA LYS A 507 -17.94 -21.31 -2.09
C LYS A 507 -17.17 -21.94 -0.93
N GLU A 508 -17.39 -21.48 0.29
CA GLU A 508 -16.83 -22.07 1.51
C GLU A 508 -17.29 -23.52 1.72
N MET A 509 -18.57 -23.82 1.44
CA MET A 509 -19.08 -25.20 1.47
C MET A 509 -18.41 -26.10 0.42
N GLU A 510 -18.18 -25.59 -0.79
CA GLU A 510 -17.44 -26.32 -1.84
C GLU A 510 -16.00 -26.64 -1.42
N LEU A 511 -15.33 -25.72 -0.71
CA LEU A 511 -13.94 -25.89 -0.29
C LEU A 511 -13.78 -26.82 0.92
N THR A 512 -14.68 -26.71 1.89
CA THR A 512 -14.60 -27.48 3.14
C THR A 512 -15.28 -28.86 3.03
N GLY A 513 -16.09 -29.09 2.00
CA GLY A 513 -16.86 -30.33 1.84
C GLY A 513 -17.86 -30.59 2.98
N THR A 514 -18.09 -29.59 3.83
CA THR A 514 -18.95 -29.67 5.02
C THR A 514 -20.12 -28.72 4.84
N LEU A 515 -21.34 -29.13 5.23
CA LEU A 515 -22.53 -28.27 5.22
C LEU A 515 -22.44 -27.10 6.23
N THR A 516 -21.38 -27.06 7.04
CA THR A 516 -21.06 -26.01 8.00
C THR A 516 -19.78 -25.28 7.58
N PRO A 517 -19.88 -24.04 7.07
CA PRO A 517 -18.75 -23.14 7.00
C PRO A 517 -18.17 -22.92 8.41
N ALA A 518 -16.88 -22.60 8.49
CA ALA A 518 -16.17 -22.30 9.73
C ALA A 518 -16.63 -21.01 10.46
N LEU A 519 -17.68 -20.32 9.96
CA LEU A 519 -18.38 -19.29 10.73
C LEU A 519 -19.10 -19.99 11.87
N SER A 520 -18.70 -19.69 13.10
CA SER A 520 -19.17 -20.36 14.31
C SER A 520 -20.70 -20.54 14.29
N GLN A 521 -21.21 -21.68 14.77
CA GLN A 521 -22.64 -22.00 14.82
C GLN A 521 -23.51 -20.91 15.50
N ARG A 522 -22.91 -19.95 16.22
CA ARG A 522 -23.56 -18.85 16.92
C ARG A 522 -23.98 -17.67 16.02
N GLU A 523 -23.41 -17.53 14.82
CA GLU A 523 -23.64 -16.36 13.95
C GLU A 523 -24.58 -16.64 12.76
N ARG A 524 -25.49 -17.61 12.90
CA ARG A 524 -26.50 -17.96 11.88
C ARG A 524 -27.60 -16.89 11.73
N GLY A 525 -27.21 -15.66 11.41
CA GLY A 525 -28.08 -14.65 10.83
C GLY A 525 -28.29 -14.87 9.34
N LYS A 526 -29.23 -14.14 8.74
CA LYS A 526 -29.31 -14.03 7.27
C LYS A 526 -28.00 -13.43 6.73
N PRO A 527 -27.59 -13.73 5.49
CA PRO A 527 -26.46 -13.06 4.83
C PRO A 527 -26.64 -11.54 4.91
N GLU A 528 -25.73 -10.84 5.59
CA GLU A 528 -25.79 -9.38 5.79
C GLU A 528 -24.85 -8.63 4.83
N GLY A 529 -23.87 -9.32 4.23
CA GLY A 529 -22.85 -8.69 3.40
C GLY A 529 -21.86 -7.85 4.21
N ASN A 530 -21.57 -8.28 5.44
CA ASN A 530 -20.70 -7.59 6.36
C ASN A 530 -19.23 -7.89 6.04
N ILE A 531 -18.53 -6.85 5.54
CA ILE A 531 -17.12 -6.94 5.17
C ILE A 531 -16.21 -7.41 6.33
N LYS A 532 -16.56 -7.13 7.59
CA LYS A 532 -15.77 -7.56 8.76
C LYS A 532 -15.74 -9.07 8.96
N LYS A 533 -16.66 -9.82 8.34
CA LYS A 533 -16.61 -11.29 8.34
C LYS A 533 -15.55 -11.85 7.37
N GLY A 534 -14.88 -10.98 6.63
CA GLY A 534 -13.77 -11.32 5.75
C GLY A 534 -14.20 -11.78 4.36
N PHE A 535 -13.24 -12.32 3.62
CA PHE A 535 -13.44 -12.89 2.29
C PHE A 535 -13.33 -14.41 2.33
N VAL A 536 -13.75 -15.05 1.24
CA VAL A 536 -13.43 -16.46 0.98
C VAL A 536 -12.03 -16.53 0.38
N TYR A 537 -11.11 -17.22 1.04
CA TYR A 537 -9.70 -17.31 0.65
C TYR A 537 -9.34 -18.69 0.12
N LYS A 538 -8.35 -18.74 -0.78
CA LYS A 538 -7.70 -20.01 -1.13
C LYS A 538 -7.00 -20.60 0.08
N ARG A 539 -6.97 -21.94 0.13
CA ARG A 539 -6.33 -22.71 1.20
C ARG A 539 -5.36 -23.72 0.62
N VAL A 540 -4.28 -23.95 1.35
CA VAL A 540 -3.24 -24.89 0.97
C VAL A 540 -3.11 -25.96 2.04
N PRO A 541 -3.24 -27.25 1.70
CA PRO A 541 -2.98 -28.34 2.63
C PRO A 541 -1.53 -28.30 3.11
N HIS A 542 -1.34 -28.44 4.42
CA HIS A 542 -0.05 -28.61 5.08
C HIS A 542 0.05 -30.06 5.56
N VAL A 543 0.46 -30.94 4.66
CA VAL A 543 0.59 -32.36 4.93
C VAL A 543 1.85 -32.62 5.75
N THR A 544 1.66 -33.05 6.99
CA THR A 544 2.74 -33.39 7.92
C THR A 544 2.81 -34.89 8.17
N LEU A 545 3.93 -35.38 8.73
CA LEU A 545 4.01 -36.77 9.19
C LEU A 545 2.86 -37.12 10.13
N LYS A 546 2.51 -36.19 11.03
CA LYS A 546 1.44 -36.36 12.02
C LYS A 546 0.07 -36.51 11.35
N SER A 547 -0.25 -35.68 10.34
CA SER A 547 -1.55 -35.76 9.66
C SER A 547 -1.74 -37.10 8.92
N ILE A 548 -0.67 -37.68 8.38
CA ILE A 548 -0.73 -39.01 7.74
C ILE A 548 -0.81 -40.12 8.79
N ALA A 549 0.04 -40.06 9.82
CA ALA A 549 0.10 -41.10 10.84
C ALA A 549 -1.22 -41.28 11.60
N ASN A 550 -1.95 -40.19 11.84
CA ASN A 550 -3.19 -40.19 12.61
C ASN A 550 -4.46 -40.28 11.74
N ASN A 551 -4.35 -40.47 10.43
CA ASN A 551 -5.51 -40.54 9.54
C ASN A 551 -6.15 -41.95 9.58
N PRO A 552 -7.37 -42.12 10.10
CA PRO A 552 -8.03 -43.42 10.22
C PRO A 552 -8.55 -43.97 8.88
N GLU A 553 -8.79 -43.11 7.87
CA GLU A 553 -9.29 -43.57 6.56
C GLU A 553 -8.23 -44.38 5.79
N ILE A 554 -6.94 -44.16 6.06
CA ILE A 554 -5.86 -44.83 5.31
C ILE A 554 -5.93 -46.35 5.45
N ASP A 555 -6.25 -46.87 6.64
CA ASP A 555 -6.38 -48.31 6.84
C ASP A 555 -7.59 -48.88 6.09
N ASN A 556 -8.75 -48.21 6.18
CA ASN A 556 -9.97 -48.62 5.48
C ASN A 556 -9.81 -48.60 3.96
N ILE A 557 -9.21 -47.54 3.41
CA ILE A 557 -8.88 -47.44 1.98
C ILE A 557 -7.95 -48.58 1.61
N HIS A 558 -6.86 -48.76 2.36
CA HIS A 558 -5.90 -49.82 2.09
C HIS A 558 -6.54 -51.20 2.10
N ALA A 559 -7.35 -51.53 3.11
CA ALA A 559 -8.04 -52.82 3.25
C ALA A 559 -8.96 -53.12 2.06
N ARG A 560 -9.82 -52.16 1.68
CA ARG A 560 -10.75 -52.31 0.55
C ARG A 560 -10.05 -52.57 -0.78
N TRP A 561 -8.96 -51.85 -1.04
CA TRP A 561 -8.17 -52.08 -2.26
C TRP A 561 -7.36 -53.37 -2.19
N GLN A 562 -6.97 -53.81 -1.00
CA GLN A 562 -6.22 -55.05 -0.82
C GLN A 562 -7.05 -56.28 -1.21
N GLU A 563 -8.38 -56.25 -1.04
CA GLU A 563 -9.30 -57.30 -1.51
C GLU A 563 -9.24 -57.49 -3.03
N LYS A 564 -8.98 -56.42 -3.78
CA LYS A 564 -8.82 -56.47 -5.24
C LYS A 564 -7.40 -56.87 -5.67
N LEU A 565 -6.38 -56.39 -4.96
CA LEU A 565 -4.98 -56.59 -5.33
C LEU A 565 -4.45 -57.98 -4.96
N LYS A 566 -4.93 -58.60 -3.87
CA LYS A 566 -4.48 -59.92 -3.41
C LYS A 566 -4.75 -61.04 -4.44
N PRO A 567 -5.96 -61.17 -5.01
CA PRO A 567 -6.24 -62.19 -6.04
C PRO A 567 -5.35 -62.04 -7.27
N LEU A 568 -5.21 -60.82 -7.79
CA LEU A 568 -4.38 -60.53 -8.97
C LEU A 568 -2.91 -60.92 -8.73
N ARG A 569 -2.37 -60.61 -7.55
CA ARG A 569 -1.02 -61.04 -7.17
C ARG A 569 -0.90 -62.55 -7.11
N ALA A 570 -1.89 -63.25 -6.53
CA ALA A 570 -1.86 -64.70 -6.40
C ALA A 570 -1.87 -65.38 -7.78
N GLU A 571 -2.73 -64.91 -8.68
CA GLU A 571 -2.80 -65.39 -10.06
C GLU A 571 -1.50 -65.12 -10.84
N LEU A 572 -0.94 -63.91 -10.71
CA LEU A 572 0.33 -63.56 -11.33
C LEU A 572 1.48 -64.46 -10.83
N ASN A 573 1.56 -64.67 -9.51
CA ASN A 573 2.56 -65.56 -8.91
C ASN A 573 2.39 -67.01 -9.38
N GLN A 574 1.15 -67.50 -9.50
CA GLN A 574 0.88 -68.84 -10.00
C GLN A 574 1.30 -69.02 -11.47
N LEU A 575 0.97 -68.06 -12.34
CA LEU A 575 1.31 -68.10 -13.76
C LEU A 575 2.82 -68.08 -14.00
N LEU A 576 3.55 -67.27 -13.22
CA LEU A 576 5.00 -67.09 -13.39
C LEU A 576 5.83 -68.01 -12.50
N LYS A 577 5.18 -68.86 -11.69
CA LYS A 577 5.81 -69.74 -10.70
C LYS A 577 6.72 -68.97 -9.74
N GLN A 578 6.23 -67.82 -9.27
CA GLN A 578 6.91 -66.93 -8.34
C GLN A 578 6.20 -66.91 -6.99
N SER A 579 6.83 -66.27 -6.01
CA SER A 579 6.28 -66.05 -4.66
C SER A 579 6.45 -64.59 -4.22
N TRP A 580 6.20 -63.66 -5.14
CA TRP A 580 6.42 -62.24 -4.87
C TRP A 580 5.44 -61.69 -3.84
N GLU A 581 6.00 -60.96 -2.89
CA GLU A 581 5.28 -60.04 -2.05
C GLU A 581 4.92 -58.74 -2.79
N GLU A 582 4.05 -57.90 -2.19
CA GLU A 582 3.52 -56.70 -2.85
C GLU A 582 4.63 -55.76 -3.37
N TRP A 583 5.71 -55.61 -2.61
CA TRP A 583 6.85 -54.75 -2.96
C TRP A 583 7.85 -55.40 -3.92
N GLN A 584 7.68 -56.68 -4.27
CA GLN A 584 8.56 -57.44 -5.16
C GLN A 584 8.00 -57.57 -6.58
N ILE A 585 6.74 -57.20 -6.81
CA ILE A 585 6.13 -57.25 -8.15
C ILE A 585 6.90 -56.29 -9.08
N PRO A 586 7.40 -56.77 -10.24
CA PRO A 586 8.21 -55.96 -11.14
C PRO A 586 7.38 -54.86 -11.80
N ARG A 587 8.05 -53.79 -12.24
CA ARG A 587 7.39 -52.64 -12.91
C ARG A 587 7.05 -52.93 -14.37
N GLU A 588 7.92 -53.70 -15.02
CA GLU A 588 7.81 -54.08 -16.42
C GLU A 588 7.69 -55.61 -16.52
N ALA A 589 6.91 -56.07 -17.48
CA ALA A 589 6.81 -57.50 -17.76
C ALA A 589 8.08 -57.98 -18.47
N GLY A 590 8.52 -59.21 -18.18
CA GLY A 590 9.63 -59.81 -18.91
C GLY A 590 9.28 -60.07 -20.38
N GLU A 591 10.28 -60.04 -21.25
CA GLU A 591 10.12 -60.22 -22.70
C GLU A 591 9.42 -61.55 -23.06
N ALA A 592 9.67 -62.61 -22.28
CA ALA A 592 9.08 -63.94 -22.49
C ALA A 592 7.74 -64.18 -21.76
N TRP A 593 7.14 -63.17 -21.13
CA TRP A 593 5.91 -63.37 -20.36
C TRP A 593 4.69 -63.61 -21.27
N PRO A 594 3.79 -64.54 -20.91
CA PRO A 594 2.50 -64.68 -21.58
C PRO A 594 1.69 -63.38 -21.55
N GLN A 595 0.90 -63.11 -22.60
CA GLN A 595 0.10 -61.89 -22.67
C GLN A 595 -0.84 -61.73 -21.47
N THR A 596 -1.43 -62.83 -20.99
CA THR A 596 -2.27 -62.85 -19.78
C THR A 596 -1.53 -62.34 -18.54
N ALA A 597 -0.26 -62.72 -18.35
CA ALA A 597 0.55 -62.22 -17.24
C ALA A 597 0.91 -60.74 -17.40
N ARG A 598 1.10 -60.26 -18.64
CA ARG A 598 1.32 -58.83 -18.94
C ARG A 598 0.08 -57.99 -18.62
N ASP A 599 -1.10 -58.47 -19.00
CA ASP A 599 -2.37 -57.81 -18.75
C ASP A 599 -2.67 -57.74 -17.24
N LEU A 600 -2.46 -58.85 -16.52
CA LEU A 600 -2.58 -58.90 -15.05
C LEU A 600 -1.61 -57.92 -14.36
N LEU A 601 -0.37 -57.83 -14.84
CA LEU A 601 0.61 -56.88 -14.29
C LEU A 601 0.16 -55.43 -14.49
N SER A 602 -0.31 -55.11 -15.70
CA SER A 602 -0.83 -53.78 -16.03
C SER A 602 -2.03 -53.40 -15.15
N GLN A 603 -2.98 -54.33 -15.01
CA GLN A 603 -4.16 -54.16 -14.15
C GLN A 603 -3.77 -53.97 -12.69
N TRP A 604 -2.82 -54.77 -12.19
CA TRP A 604 -2.33 -54.67 -10.82
C TRP A 604 -1.73 -53.28 -10.53
N TRP A 605 -0.87 -52.78 -11.41
CA TRP A 605 -0.27 -51.45 -11.27
C TRP A 605 -1.28 -50.31 -11.45
N GLN A 606 -2.28 -50.48 -12.32
CA GLN A 606 -3.37 -49.51 -12.45
C GLN A 606 -4.14 -49.38 -11.13
N LEU A 607 -4.61 -50.49 -10.56
CA LEU A 607 -5.34 -50.48 -9.28
C LEU A 607 -4.45 -49.97 -8.14
N ARG A 608 -3.15 -50.28 -8.17
CA ARG A 608 -2.19 -49.76 -7.18
C ARG A 608 -2.07 -48.23 -7.22
N ARG A 609 -2.07 -47.63 -8.43
CA ARG A 609 -2.06 -46.18 -8.63
C ARG A 609 -3.38 -45.54 -8.20
N GLU A 610 -4.51 -46.17 -8.52
CA GLU A 610 -5.83 -45.71 -8.06
C GLU A 610 -5.94 -45.69 -6.54
N ARG A 611 -5.46 -46.75 -5.85
CA ARG A 611 -5.33 -46.77 -4.39
C ARG A 611 -4.50 -45.59 -3.88
N GLN A 612 -3.33 -45.35 -4.49
CA GLN A 612 -2.45 -44.27 -4.05
C GLN A 612 -3.12 -42.91 -4.23
N LYS A 613 -3.80 -42.69 -5.36
CA LYS A 613 -4.55 -41.45 -5.64
C LYS A 613 -5.64 -41.20 -4.60
N GLU A 614 -6.39 -42.23 -4.22
CA GLU A 614 -7.41 -42.10 -3.18
C GLU A 614 -6.80 -41.86 -1.79
N THR A 615 -5.69 -42.54 -1.49
CA THR A 615 -4.97 -42.33 -0.22
C THR A 615 -4.42 -40.91 -0.12
N ASP A 616 -3.80 -40.39 -1.18
CA ASP A 616 -3.29 -39.02 -1.25
C ASP A 616 -4.44 -37.98 -1.14
N ALA A 617 -5.60 -38.26 -1.74
CA ALA A 617 -6.80 -37.42 -1.57
C ALA A 617 -7.35 -37.45 -0.14
N SER A 618 -7.29 -38.59 0.55
CA SER A 618 -7.65 -38.67 1.97
C SER A 618 -6.66 -37.90 2.84
N ILE A 619 -5.35 -38.01 2.57
CA ILE A 619 -4.30 -37.26 3.25
C ILE A 619 -4.52 -35.75 3.11
N ALA A 620 -4.81 -35.27 1.90
CA ALA A 620 -5.07 -33.85 1.67
C ALA A 620 -6.32 -33.34 2.42
N ARG A 621 -7.38 -34.15 2.51
CA ARG A 621 -8.61 -33.81 3.25
C ARG A 621 -8.44 -33.77 4.78
N HIS A 622 -7.52 -34.57 5.32
CA HIS A 622 -7.26 -34.66 6.77
C HIS A 622 -6.04 -33.83 7.21
N ALA A 623 -5.39 -33.13 6.27
CA ALA A 623 -4.31 -32.22 6.60
C ALA A 623 -4.86 -30.90 7.10
N ASP A 624 -4.15 -30.28 8.04
CA ASP A 624 -4.38 -28.88 8.38
C ASP A 624 -4.19 -28.02 7.13
N THR A 625 -4.91 -26.90 7.03
CA THR A 625 -4.84 -26.01 5.88
C THR A 625 -4.40 -24.63 6.29
N GLU A 626 -3.46 -24.05 5.54
CA GLU A 626 -3.08 -22.65 5.67
C GLU A 626 -3.96 -21.77 4.78
N ILE A 627 -4.32 -20.60 5.28
CA ILE A 627 -5.10 -19.60 4.54
C ILE A 627 -4.15 -18.67 3.78
N LEU A 628 -4.43 -18.42 2.51
CA LEU A 628 -3.71 -17.44 1.69
C LEU A 628 -4.47 -16.11 1.68
N TYR A 629 -4.15 -15.24 2.65
CA TYR A 629 -4.83 -13.94 2.84
C TYR A 629 -4.68 -12.96 1.66
N ASP A 630 -3.65 -13.15 0.84
CA ASP A 630 -3.37 -12.43 -0.40
C ASP A 630 -4.11 -13.03 -1.62
N GLN A 631 -4.83 -14.14 -1.46
CA GLN A 631 -5.53 -14.83 -2.55
C GLN A 631 -7.02 -15.09 -2.23
N PRO A 632 -7.83 -14.05 -2.06
CA PRO A 632 -9.29 -14.19 -2.02
C PRO A 632 -9.84 -14.66 -3.38
N TYR A 633 -11.01 -15.30 -3.36
CA TYR A 633 -11.73 -15.63 -4.59
C TYR A 633 -12.41 -14.39 -5.17
N GLU A 634 -12.16 -14.13 -6.45
CA GLU A 634 -12.72 -12.99 -7.19
C GLU A 634 -14.02 -13.36 -7.92
N ASP A 635 -14.98 -12.43 -7.95
CA ASP A 635 -16.11 -12.46 -8.87
C ASP A 635 -15.85 -11.52 -10.06
N SER A 636 -15.38 -12.10 -11.17
CA SER A 636 -15.07 -11.37 -12.40
C SER A 636 -16.29 -10.76 -13.11
N LYS A 637 -17.52 -11.07 -12.65
CA LYS A 637 -18.75 -10.49 -13.22
C LYS A 637 -19.09 -9.13 -12.62
N ARG A 638 -18.42 -8.73 -11.53
CA ARG A 638 -18.66 -7.47 -10.83
C ARG A 638 -17.43 -6.58 -10.98
N ILE A 639 -17.66 -5.29 -11.19
CA ILE A 639 -16.61 -4.27 -11.17
C ILE A 639 -16.81 -3.47 -9.89
N ARG A 640 -15.75 -3.35 -9.08
CA ARG A 640 -15.75 -2.50 -7.89
C ARG A 640 -15.00 -1.20 -8.17
N VAL A 641 -15.56 -0.11 -7.69
CA VAL A 641 -14.91 1.22 -7.64
C VAL A 641 -14.76 1.62 -6.19
N THR A 642 -14.07 2.74 -5.92
CA THR A 642 -13.90 3.25 -4.56
C THR A 642 -15.24 3.46 -3.85
N GLY A 643 -15.27 3.23 -2.54
CA GLY A 643 -16.37 3.60 -1.65
C GLY A 643 -16.45 5.11 -1.40
N PRO A 644 -17.43 5.56 -0.58
CA PRO A 644 -17.59 6.97 -0.24
C PRO A 644 -16.41 7.48 0.62
N PHE A 645 -15.93 8.68 0.31
CA PHE A 645 -14.89 9.34 1.08
C PHE A 645 -15.04 10.86 1.11
N THR A 646 -14.46 11.50 2.12
CA THR A 646 -14.47 12.96 2.29
C THR A 646 -13.08 13.54 2.07
N VAL A 647 -13.05 14.77 1.54
CA VAL A 647 -11.87 15.63 1.57
C VAL A 647 -12.08 16.66 2.67
N GLU A 648 -11.09 16.80 3.55
CA GLU A 648 -11.17 17.57 4.78
C GLU A 648 -9.92 18.43 4.96
N SER A 649 -9.98 19.44 5.83
CA SER A 649 -8.87 20.37 6.07
C SER A 649 -8.86 20.89 7.51
N LEU A 650 -7.67 21.14 8.06
CA LEU A 650 -7.48 21.89 9.31
C LEU A 650 -7.71 23.40 9.12
N SER A 651 -7.47 23.91 7.91
CA SER A 651 -7.67 25.32 7.59
C SER A 651 -8.96 25.47 6.78
N PRO A 652 -9.91 26.32 7.21
CA PRO A 652 -11.19 26.51 6.53
C PRO A 652 -11.05 27.22 5.18
N HIS A 653 -9.92 27.86 4.89
CA HIS A 653 -9.69 28.51 3.60
C HIS A 653 -9.09 27.51 2.60
N ARG A 654 -9.95 26.94 1.73
CA ARG A 654 -9.75 26.74 0.28
C ARG A 654 -10.29 25.41 -0.23
N VAL A 655 -11.36 25.52 -1.00
CA VAL A 655 -11.84 24.51 -1.94
C VAL A 655 -10.73 24.11 -2.93
N LEU A 656 -10.63 22.81 -3.21
CA LEU A 656 -9.81 22.26 -4.30
C LEU A 656 -10.39 22.65 -5.67
N SER A 657 -10.16 23.86 -6.15
CA SER A 657 -10.50 24.24 -7.52
C SER A 657 -9.42 23.76 -8.51
N THR A 658 -9.87 23.08 -9.56
CA THR A 658 -9.05 22.91 -10.77
C THR A 658 -8.86 24.27 -11.42
N ASP A 659 -7.78 24.45 -12.20
CA ASP A 659 -7.32 25.76 -12.73
C ASP A 659 -8.38 26.60 -13.50
N GLY A 660 -9.58 26.06 -13.76
CA GLY A 660 -10.67 26.74 -14.46
C GLY A 660 -11.56 27.66 -13.60
N GLU A 661 -11.65 27.48 -12.28
CA GLU A 661 -12.64 28.21 -11.44
C GLU A 661 -12.04 28.66 -10.10
N ARG A 662 -11.37 29.82 -10.09
CA ARG A 662 -10.93 30.47 -8.83
C ARG A 662 -11.89 31.60 -8.42
N PRO A 663 -12.30 31.68 -7.14
CA PRO A 663 -13.11 32.79 -6.62
C PRO A 663 -12.36 34.13 -6.65
N VAL A 664 -13.12 35.24 -6.70
CA VAL A 664 -12.59 36.61 -6.75
C VAL A 664 -11.73 36.96 -5.52
N SER A 665 -12.06 36.41 -4.36
CA SER A 665 -11.29 36.60 -3.12
C SER A 665 -9.85 36.06 -3.18
N GLU A 666 -9.57 35.03 -3.98
CA GLU A 666 -8.19 34.58 -4.22
C GLU A 666 -7.40 35.53 -5.13
N ARG A 667 -8.07 36.28 -6.01
CA ARG A 667 -7.41 37.32 -6.82
C ARG A 667 -7.08 38.55 -5.97
N GLU A 668 -7.94 38.88 -5.01
CA GLU A 668 -7.79 40.03 -4.10
C GLU A 668 -6.75 39.76 -3.01
N ALA A 669 -6.77 38.58 -2.37
CA ALA A 669 -5.75 38.19 -1.38
C ALA A 669 -4.33 38.06 -1.98
N GLN A 670 -4.26 37.74 -3.28
CA GLN A 670 -2.99 37.70 -4.00
C GLN A 670 -2.47 39.11 -4.33
N GLN A 671 -3.35 40.12 -4.47
CA GLN A 671 -2.96 41.52 -4.63
C GLN A 671 -2.42 42.14 -3.33
N GLU A 672 -3.02 41.82 -2.18
CA GLU A 672 -2.57 42.38 -0.89
C GLU A 672 -1.24 41.76 -0.39
N ALA A 673 -0.99 40.48 -0.66
CA ALA A 673 0.21 39.80 -0.17
C ALA A 673 1.48 39.98 -1.03
N THR A 674 1.39 40.61 -2.21
CA THR A 674 2.53 40.71 -3.16
C THR A 674 3.00 42.12 -3.50
N ALA A 675 2.28 43.18 -3.11
CA ALA A 675 2.56 44.55 -3.56
C ALA A 675 3.99 45.04 -3.23
N GLY A 676 4.52 44.75 -2.05
CA GLY A 676 5.83 45.28 -1.63
C GLY A 676 7.06 44.49 -2.12
N GLN A 677 6.94 43.17 -2.34
CA GLN A 677 8.09 42.32 -2.71
C GLN A 677 8.19 42.04 -4.22
N PHE A 678 7.06 42.11 -4.95
CA PHE A 678 7.02 41.88 -6.39
C PHE A 678 7.65 43.04 -7.17
N GLU A 679 7.40 44.29 -6.76
CA GLU A 679 8.01 45.47 -7.37
C GLU A 679 9.53 45.45 -7.24
N ALA A 680 10.06 45.12 -6.06
CA ALA A 680 11.50 44.99 -5.83
C ALA A 680 12.13 43.91 -6.73
N MET A 681 11.49 42.75 -6.87
CA MET A 681 11.96 41.65 -7.71
C MET A 681 11.91 41.99 -9.21
N ILE A 682 10.87 42.70 -9.67
CA ILE A 682 10.78 43.18 -11.05
C ILE A 682 11.86 44.21 -11.35
N LEU A 683 12.09 45.16 -10.47
CA LEU A 683 13.13 46.19 -10.64
C LEU A 683 14.53 45.57 -10.69
N GLU A 684 14.79 44.56 -9.86
CA GLU A 684 16.07 43.85 -9.85
C GLU A 684 16.27 43.02 -11.14
N ASN A 685 15.22 42.36 -11.63
CA ASN A 685 15.26 41.61 -12.89
C ASN A 685 15.40 42.54 -14.11
N LEU A 686 14.72 43.68 -14.13
CA LEU A 686 14.88 44.70 -15.18
C LEU A 686 16.29 45.29 -15.19
N LYS A 687 16.88 45.53 -14.01
CA LYS A 687 18.26 46.02 -13.89
C LYS A 687 19.27 45.02 -14.46
N LYS A 688 19.09 43.71 -14.22
CA LYS A 688 19.97 42.65 -14.76
C LYS A 688 19.73 42.38 -16.25
N ALA A 689 18.49 42.41 -16.71
CA ALA A 689 18.14 42.03 -18.08
C ALA A 689 18.28 43.20 -19.09
N GLY A 690 18.12 44.45 -18.65
CA GLY A 690 18.04 45.61 -19.55
C GLY A 690 16.79 45.59 -20.44
N VAL A 691 16.57 46.65 -21.23
CA VAL A 691 15.40 46.78 -22.12
C VAL A 691 15.82 47.10 -23.54
N GLN A 692 15.16 46.47 -24.52
CA GLN A 692 15.41 46.73 -25.94
C GLN A 692 14.70 48.03 -26.37
N ASN A 693 15.43 48.99 -26.94
CA ASN A 693 14.84 50.22 -27.48
C ASN A 693 14.13 49.96 -28.83
N THR A 694 13.36 50.93 -29.33
CA THR A 694 12.73 50.99 -30.66
C THR A 694 13.68 50.77 -31.83
N VAL A 695 14.98 50.94 -31.62
CA VAL A 695 16.03 50.72 -32.62
C VAL A 695 16.64 49.32 -32.44
N LYS A 696 16.63 48.55 -33.52
CA LYS A 696 17.17 47.19 -33.56
C LYS A 696 18.67 47.24 -33.22
N SER A 697 19.11 46.38 -32.28
CA SER A 697 20.48 46.27 -31.78
C SER A 697 20.94 47.32 -30.75
N GLU A 698 20.07 48.22 -30.28
CA GLU A 698 20.35 49.12 -29.16
C GLU A 698 19.64 48.60 -27.89
N ARG A 699 20.40 47.98 -26.98
CA ARG A 699 19.90 47.46 -25.70
C ARG A 699 20.34 48.40 -24.57
N LEU A 700 19.37 48.88 -23.80
CA LEU A 700 19.58 49.76 -22.66
C LEU A 700 19.96 48.91 -21.44
N LEU A 701 21.12 49.19 -20.84
CA LEU A 701 21.54 48.58 -19.58
C LEU A 701 21.38 49.62 -18.47
N PHE A 702 20.67 49.25 -17.40
CA PHE A 702 20.38 50.16 -16.30
C PHE A 702 21.47 50.07 -15.23
N GLU A 703 22.09 51.19 -14.91
CA GLU A 703 22.97 51.32 -13.74
C GLU A 703 22.17 51.60 -12.47
N ARG A 704 21.08 52.37 -12.59
CA ARG A 704 20.21 52.77 -11.49
C ARG A 704 18.75 52.79 -11.95
N LEU A 705 17.90 52.16 -11.16
CA LEU A 705 16.46 52.06 -11.41
C LEU A 705 15.76 52.17 -10.06
N GLU A 706 15.11 53.29 -9.81
CA GLU A 706 14.52 53.66 -8.51
C GLU A 706 13.05 54.07 -8.69
N THR A 707 12.22 53.80 -7.70
CA THR A 707 10.82 54.25 -7.68
C THR A 707 10.77 55.75 -7.42
N TYR A 708 9.93 56.45 -8.16
CA TYR A 708 9.66 57.88 -7.97
C TYR A 708 8.15 58.07 -7.76
N ALA A 709 7.76 59.10 -7.02
CA ALA A 709 6.38 59.28 -6.57
C ALA A 709 5.33 59.06 -7.68
N GLY A 710 4.33 58.21 -7.40
CA GLY A 710 3.29 57.81 -8.35
C GLY A 710 3.66 56.57 -9.17
N GLU A 711 3.12 56.44 -10.38
CA GLU A 711 3.37 55.30 -11.28
C GLU A 711 4.66 55.45 -12.12
N TRP A 712 5.72 56.05 -11.59
CA TRP A 712 6.93 56.37 -12.38
C TRP A 712 8.21 55.80 -11.78
N LEU A 713 9.12 55.38 -12.64
CA LEU A 713 10.45 54.89 -12.32
C LEU A 713 11.50 55.83 -12.88
N HIS A 714 12.49 56.17 -12.06
CA HIS A 714 13.67 56.89 -12.50
C HIS A 714 14.74 55.89 -12.96
N ALA A 715 15.11 55.94 -14.24
CA ALA A 715 16.02 55.00 -14.88
C ALA A 715 17.24 55.73 -15.49
N ALA A 716 18.43 55.36 -15.03
CA ALA A 716 19.69 55.86 -15.55
C ALA A 716 20.62 54.71 -15.96
N GLY A 717 21.36 54.88 -17.05
CA GLY A 717 22.30 53.87 -17.53
C GLY A 717 22.93 54.20 -18.88
N GLU A 718 23.49 53.19 -19.53
CA GLU A 718 24.24 53.32 -20.79
C GLU A 718 23.69 52.40 -21.88
N TYR A 719 23.83 52.82 -23.14
CA TYR A 719 23.56 51.99 -24.31
C TYR A 719 24.52 52.32 -25.46
N PRO A 720 24.92 51.33 -26.26
CA PRO A 720 25.69 51.58 -27.47
C PRO A 720 24.77 52.13 -28.58
N ASP A 721 25.18 53.22 -29.24
CA ASP A 721 24.49 53.70 -30.45
C ASP A 721 24.84 52.82 -31.67
N ARG A 722 24.21 53.06 -32.83
CA ARG A 722 24.42 52.29 -34.07
C ARG A 722 25.88 52.13 -34.51
N ASN A 723 26.79 52.98 -34.04
CA ASN A 723 28.22 52.93 -34.34
C ASN A 723 29.05 52.29 -33.22
N GLY A 724 28.41 51.73 -32.19
CA GLY A 724 29.06 51.08 -31.04
C GLY A 724 29.56 52.05 -29.97
N ILE A 725 29.21 53.33 -30.04
CA ILE A 725 29.67 54.34 -29.08
C ILE A 725 28.71 54.37 -27.87
N PRO A 726 29.21 54.22 -26.63
CA PRO A 726 28.37 54.23 -25.44
C PRO A 726 27.78 55.62 -25.17
N ARG A 727 26.46 55.70 -25.01
CA ARG A 727 25.72 56.91 -24.64
C ARG A 727 24.96 56.70 -23.34
N ARG A 728 24.97 57.72 -22.48
CA ARG A 728 24.21 57.74 -21.22
C ARG A 728 22.79 58.22 -21.41
N PHE A 729 21.86 57.65 -20.65
CA PHE A 729 20.50 58.14 -20.51
C PHE A 729 20.12 58.28 -19.05
N ASP A 730 19.25 59.25 -18.76
CA ASP A 730 18.68 59.50 -17.44
C ASP A 730 17.24 60.01 -17.63
N ARG A 731 16.23 59.17 -17.32
CA ARG A 731 14.83 59.42 -17.71
C ARG A 731 13.81 58.77 -16.77
N MET A 732 12.59 59.33 -16.81
CA MET A 732 11.40 58.79 -16.13
C MET A 732 10.61 57.83 -17.03
N ILE A 733 10.21 56.67 -16.50
CA ILE A 733 9.48 55.59 -17.19
C ILE A 733 8.17 55.31 -16.44
N SER A 734 7.03 55.26 -17.13
CA SER A 734 5.73 54.95 -16.50
C SER A 734 5.57 53.43 -16.29
N LEU A 735 5.06 53.02 -15.12
CA LEU A 735 4.79 51.63 -14.72
C LEU A 735 3.66 50.99 -15.54
N SER A 736 2.64 51.76 -15.92
CA SER A 736 1.54 51.30 -16.77
C SER A 736 2.02 50.86 -18.17
N SER A 737 3.11 51.43 -18.68
CA SER A 737 3.74 51.02 -19.93
C SER A 737 4.52 49.68 -19.83
N LEU A 738 4.88 49.25 -18.62
CA LEU A 738 5.57 47.98 -18.32
C LEU A 738 4.58 46.84 -18.02
N LEU A 739 3.42 47.15 -17.43
CA LEU A 739 2.39 46.17 -17.06
C LEU A 739 1.50 45.70 -18.23
N ASP A 740 1.35 46.51 -19.29
CA ASP A 740 0.59 46.14 -20.49
C ASP A 740 1.27 45.02 -21.33
N LEU A 741 2.52 44.65 -20.98
CA LEU A 741 3.30 43.59 -21.62
C LEU A 741 2.95 42.16 -21.15
N GLU A 742 2.37 41.98 -19.96
CA GLU A 742 2.06 40.63 -19.44
C GLU A 742 0.66 40.15 -19.84
N LYS A 743 -0.27 41.07 -20.10
CA LYS A 743 -1.67 40.71 -20.42
C LYS A 743 -1.90 40.26 -21.87
N LYS A 744 -0.99 40.51 -22.80
CA LYS A 744 -1.29 40.32 -24.24
C LYS A 744 -0.74 39.09 -24.95
N LEU A 745 0.23 38.30 -24.46
CA LEU A 745 0.71 37.08 -25.15
C LEU A 745 1.56 36.16 -24.22
N PRO A 746 1.15 34.92 -23.88
CA PRO A 746 2.04 33.96 -23.23
C PRO A 746 2.86 33.20 -24.29
N GLY A 747 4.13 33.55 -24.42
CA GLY A 747 5.09 32.86 -25.28
C GLY A 747 5.40 33.60 -26.60
N ILE A 748 6.69 33.78 -26.86
CA ILE A 748 7.34 34.51 -27.97
C ILE A 748 7.56 36.02 -27.68
N LEU A 749 8.79 36.35 -27.30
CA LEU A 749 9.30 37.71 -27.09
C LEU A 749 9.34 38.52 -28.40
N ARG A 750 8.34 39.36 -28.65
CA ARG A 750 8.46 40.59 -29.46
C ARG A 750 7.36 41.60 -29.12
N THR A 751 7.70 42.79 -28.58
CA THR A 751 7.15 44.13 -28.96
C THR A 751 7.81 45.26 -28.16
N ARG A 752 8.36 46.30 -28.81
CA ARG A 752 7.86 47.69 -29.06
C ARG A 752 7.51 48.52 -27.80
N VAL A 753 8.32 49.53 -27.50
CA VAL A 753 8.06 50.59 -26.50
C VAL A 753 8.12 51.95 -27.20
N THR A 754 7.12 52.83 -27.06
CA THR A 754 7.16 54.19 -27.62
C THR A 754 7.63 55.17 -26.54
N MET A 755 8.72 55.92 -26.77
CA MET A 755 9.26 56.89 -25.80
C MET A 755 8.86 58.32 -26.17
N GLN A 756 8.29 59.08 -25.23
CA GLN A 756 8.12 60.54 -25.36
C GLN A 756 9.42 61.29 -24.98
N ARG A 757 9.75 62.34 -25.73
CA ARG A 757 10.83 63.28 -25.42
C ARG A 757 10.23 64.47 -24.66
N SER A 758 10.61 64.67 -23.40
CA SER A 758 10.36 65.94 -22.70
C SER A 758 11.54 66.89 -22.93
N GLY A 759 11.33 67.90 -23.77
CA GLY A 759 12.09 69.15 -23.75
C GLY A 759 11.48 70.09 -22.71
N SER A 760 12.36 70.68 -21.91
CA SER A 760 12.13 71.69 -20.86
C SER A 760 11.32 72.92 -21.32
N TYR A 761 10.50 73.52 -20.44
CA TYR A 761 10.64 74.90 -19.91
C TYR A 761 9.52 75.23 -18.90
N PHE A 762 9.91 75.89 -17.81
CA PHE A 762 9.07 76.54 -16.79
C PHE A 762 8.12 77.59 -17.40
N ALA A 763 6.86 77.68 -16.91
CA ALA A 763 6.19 78.93 -16.51
C ALA A 763 4.67 78.77 -16.27
N THR A 764 4.26 79.16 -15.04
CA THR A 764 3.11 80.03 -14.70
C THR A 764 1.66 79.65 -15.08
N ILE A 765 0.96 79.09 -14.08
CA ILE A 765 -0.28 79.55 -13.43
C ILE A 765 -1.38 80.31 -14.25
N PHE A 766 -2.61 79.84 -14.03
CA PHE A 766 -3.96 80.42 -14.18
C PHE A 766 -4.65 80.31 -15.54
N GLY A 767 -5.71 79.49 -15.56
CA GLY A 767 -6.77 79.58 -16.53
C GLY A 767 -7.69 80.76 -16.25
N CYS A 768 -8.16 81.39 -17.33
CA CYS A 768 -9.48 82.01 -17.38
C CYS A 768 -10.02 81.92 -18.82
N SER A 769 -11.09 81.14 -18.93
CA SER A 769 -12.30 81.32 -19.76
C SER A 769 -12.25 81.48 -21.29
N MET A 770 -13.21 80.76 -21.87
CA MET A 770 -14.12 81.11 -22.97
C MET A 770 -13.72 80.78 -24.41
N ASN A 771 -14.66 80.04 -25.03
CA ASN A 771 -15.30 80.21 -26.35
C ASN A 771 -14.38 80.50 -27.56
N GLU A 772 -14.57 79.96 -28.75
CA GLU A 772 -15.76 79.49 -29.44
C GLU A 772 -15.28 78.78 -30.72
N THR A 773 -16.07 77.79 -31.16
CA THR A 773 -16.41 77.43 -32.55
C THR A 773 -15.64 78.09 -33.72
N GLN A 774 -15.13 77.28 -34.66
CA GLN A 774 -15.70 77.12 -36.01
C GLN A 774 -14.87 76.18 -36.90
N THR A 775 -15.55 75.13 -37.38
CA THR A 775 -15.51 74.54 -38.75
C THR A 775 -14.31 74.82 -39.66
N MET A 776 -13.62 73.74 -40.07
CA MET A 776 -13.89 73.00 -41.32
C MET A 776 -13.36 71.57 -41.21
#